data_AF-A0A388JQA1-F1
#
_entry.id   AF-A0A388JQA1-F1
#
_cell.length_a   1.000
_cell.length_b   1.000
_cell.length_c   1.000
_cell.angle_alpha   90.00
_cell.angle_beta   90.00
_cell.angle_gamma   90.00
#
_symmetry.space_group_name_H-M   'P 1'
#
loop_
_entity.id
_entity.type
_entity.pdbx_description
1 polymer ?
#
loop_
_entity_poly.entity_id
_entity_poly.type
_entity_poly.pdbx_seq_one_letter_code
_entity_poly.pdbx_strand_id
1 'polypeptide(L)'
;MVAPAMGFVDELRRWVSSMSSDDELRGWWLGGVVQLELLLSLCELVNARTVVHLPLVVSSLEDSFEVCVKSEPILCKLLHCVSLAGWNLTTPSRACKRGTGSLAPVPFKRKPVASVSEQMTNRVADLVSEVINVHLAMWQSRSELADAIGALIWLDGDSAKDLMEPFIALLHDPEYRVRRRMARLVAIPFRVWSNHTELLDILQENLGVRMVRAIHAEAISQDESETIEDVNMPMAETAVVALGEVATASAKVEDQVVFMLCAHAGLRPQQSSLVQAVLDRLAIRCGYSHRCKYMAHHVQGVLCCWVTVGIPLRSLFEARNLFVENMTREQFSAWSVGSLLPPLLLSNNASELNWLAQASGLPLRELLNQAFAYVFAALLPMHCSAVATDQERARQVLQGTLLEAAQLTEAHRDEMIRKRMTTIISTMLRLTSPAQEPALPFFERGVIAKAIQTAVDDFLEGDCDQARNGLVDRLEFLRPDRVFMLLLRLHEDIENAVNHCHRLHHLEALGAMVELLDHRVTVPSTCRYIVHILLQSVGEPLLQRLCCSLLGSVMSVFERSPTAENSALLGDQLQPIVSKLVSCCMEEAADIALDSPESHNIESQGDTCGMESLGDFKAQATTSSSPPIELIERLTVDASPSLQEYLKVLNMPLSTAMTCCVSLV
;
A
#
# COMPACT_ATOMS: atom_id res chain seq x y z
N MET A 1 2.66 -14.89 -36.76
CA MET A 1 4.14 -14.98 -36.83
C MET A 1 4.72 -16.11 -35.98
N VAL A 2 4.10 -16.50 -34.86
CA VAL A 2 4.55 -17.65 -34.03
C VAL A 2 4.43 -19.00 -34.77
N ALA A 3 3.27 -19.34 -35.34
CA ALA A 3 3.10 -20.63 -36.03
C ALA A 3 4.07 -20.85 -37.23
N PRO A 4 4.35 -19.87 -38.11
CA PRO A 4 5.38 -20.00 -39.15
C PRO A 4 6.82 -20.11 -38.59
N ALA A 5 7.15 -19.37 -37.53
CA ALA A 5 8.45 -19.48 -36.86
C ALA A 5 8.65 -20.87 -36.22
N MET A 6 7.56 -21.47 -35.72
CA MET A 6 7.56 -22.82 -35.15
C MET A 6 7.68 -23.92 -36.21
N GLY A 7 6.99 -23.78 -37.35
CA GLY A 7 7.16 -24.70 -38.49
C GLY A 7 8.61 -24.75 -38.99
N PHE A 8 9.29 -23.58 -38.96
CA PHE A 8 10.71 -23.48 -39.27
C PHE A 8 11.61 -24.14 -38.22
N VAL A 9 11.26 -24.08 -36.92
CA VAL A 9 12.00 -24.76 -35.84
C VAL A 9 11.89 -26.29 -35.95
N ASP A 10 10.70 -26.81 -36.25
CA ASP A 10 10.48 -28.25 -36.45
C ASP A 10 11.17 -28.78 -37.72
N GLU A 11 11.16 -28.00 -38.80
CA GLU A 11 11.92 -28.31 -40.03
C GLU A 11 13.43 -28.28 -39.77
N LEU A 12 13.94 -27.29 -39.02
CA LEU A 12 15.33 -27.22 -38.61
C LEU A 12 15.73 -28.41 -37.72
N ARG A 13 14.89 -28.80 -36.75
CA ARG A 13 15.14 -29.95 -35.87
C ARG A 13 15.23 -31.26 -36.67
N ARG A 14 14.34 -31.44 -37.66
CA ARG A 14 14.39 -32.59 -38.60
C ARG A 14 15.61 -32.55 -39.52
N TRP A 15 15.96 -31.36 -40.03
CA TRP A 15 17.11 -31.17 -40.92
C TRP A 15 18.44 -31.42 -40.20
N VAL A 16 18.60 -30.97 -38.96
CA VAL A 16 19.79 -31.23 -38.13
C VAL A 16 19.90 -32.70 -37.76
N SER A 17 18.77 -33.36 -37.50
CA SER A 17 18.74 -34.80 -37.20
C SER A 17 19.15 -35.66 -38.39
N SER A 18 19.10 -35.14 -39.62
CA SER A 18 19.56 -35.82 -40.83
C SER A 18 21.01 -35.51 -41.23
N MET A 19 21.72 -34.63 -40.49
CA MET A 19 23.13 -34.28 -40.75
C MET A 19 24.11 -35.37 -40.29
N SER A 20 25.28 -35.44 -40.93
CA SER A 20 26.37 -36.36 -40.61
C SER A 20 26.95 -36.08 -39.22
N SER A 21 27.57 -37.07 -38.55
CA SER A 21 28.21 -36.87 -37.23
C SER A 21 29.41 -35.92 -37.27
N ASP A 22 29.98 -35.68 -38.46
CA ASP A 22 31.16 -34.84 -38.68
C ASP A 22 30.83 -33.38 -39.05
N ASP A 23 29.54 -33.01 -39.12
CA ASP A 23 29.13 -31.65 -39.48
C ASP A 23 29.27 -30.68 -38.29
N GLU A 24 30.10 -29.63 -38.44
CA GLU A 24 30.28 -28.56 -37.43
C GLU A 24 28.96 -27.92 -36.99
N LEU A 25 27.99 -27.80 -37.90
CA LEU A 25 26.63 -27.31 -37.64
C LEU A 25 25.83 -28.24 -36.72
N ARG A 26 26.01 -29.57 -36.86
CA ARG A 26 25.44 -30.56 -35.95
C ARG A 26 26.12 -30.44 -34.58
N GLY A 27 27.42 -30.13 -34.54
CA GLY A 27 28.15 -29.78 -33.32
C GLY A 27 27.62 -28.51 -32.63
N TRP A 28 27.23 -27.48 -33.38
CA TRP A 28 26.64 -26.24 -32.84
C TRP A 28 25.20 -26.41 -32.36
N TRP A 29 24.43 -27.28 -33.02
CA TRP A 29 23.08 -27.69 -32.58
C TRP A 29 23.12 -28.61 -31.36
N LEU A 30 23.97 -29.64 -31.37
CA LEU A 30 24.21 -30.53 -30.23
C LEU A 30 24.88 -29.79 -29.05
N GLY A 31 25.61 -28.70 -29.34
CA GLY A 31 26.17 -27.77 -28.36
C GLY A 31 25.17 -26.76 -27.80
N GLY A 32 23.89 -26.81 -28.20
CA GLY A 32 22.78 -26.06 -27.59
C GLY A 32 22.66 -24.58 -27.96
N VAL A 33 23.62 -24.00 -28.69
CA VAL A 33 23.68 -22.54 -28.94
C VAL A 33 22.58 -22.07 -29.90
N VAL A 34 22.40 -22.76 -31.03
CA VAL A 34 21.38 -22.39 -32.04
C VAL A 34 19.96 -22.61 -31.50
N GLN A 35 19.77 -23.67 -30.72
CA GLN A 35 18.50 -23.99 -30.06
C GLN A 35 18.09 -22.89 -29.07
N LEU A 36 19.04 -22.32 -28.33
CA LEU A 36 18.76 -21.23 -27.37
C LEU A 36 18.45 -19.88 -28.03
N GLU A 37 19.09 -19.53 -29.16
CA GLU A 37 18.75 -18.31 -29.89
C GLU A 37 17.34 -18.38 -30.50
N LEU A 38 16.94 -19.57 -30.95
CA LEU A 38 15.57 -19.84 -31.38
C LEU A 38 14.60 -19.77 -30.18
N LEU A 39 14.94 -20.39 -29.05
CA LEU A 39 14.13 -20.35 -27.83
C LEU A 39 13.95 -18.92 -27.31
N LEU A 40 15.00 -18.11 -27.32
CA LEU A 40 14.95 -16.71 -26.95
C LEU A 40 13.97 -15.94 -27.84
N SER A 41 14.07 -16.15 -29.16
CA SER A 41 13.15 -15.55 -30.13
C SER A 41 11.69 -15.98 -29.90
N LEU A 42 11.47 -17.23 -29.45
CA LEU A 42 10.14 -17.70 -29.08
C LEU A 42 9.65 -17.02 -27.79
N CYS A 43 10.48 -16.93 -26.76
CA CYS A 43 10.13 -16.23 -25.51
C CYS A 43 9.86 -14.73 -25.71
N GLU A 44 10.52 -14.06 -26.67
CA GLU A 44 10.20 -12.68 -27.08
C GLU A 44 8.80 -12.56 -27.69
N LEU A 45 8.32 -13.61 -28.37
CA LEU A 45 7.04 -13.61 -29.06
C LEU A 45 5.88 -14.05 -28.15
N VAL A 46 6.16 -14.74 -27.05
CA VAL A 46 5.16 -15.17 -26.07
C VAL A 46 4.64 -13.97 -25.30
N ASN A 47 3.34 -13.71 -25.39
CA ASN A 47 2.63 -12.71 -24.59
C ASN A 47 1.19 -13.17 -24.34
N ALA A 48 0.39 -12.31 -23.68
CA ALA A 48 -1.03 -12.54 -23.42
C ALA A 48 -1.84 -13.12 -24.61
N ARG A 49 -1.53 -12.69 -25.84
CA ARG A 49 -2.26 -13.09 -27.06
C ARG A 49 -1.78 -14.40 -27.65
N THR A 50 -0.59 -14.86 -27.29
CA THR A 50 0.04 -16.08 -27.84
C THR A 50 0.26 -17.14 -26.78
N VAL A 51 -0.38 -16.99 -25.61
CA VAL A 51 -0.32 -17.92 -24.47
C VAL A 51 -0.68 -19.35 -24.84
N VAL A 52 -1.49 -19.56 -25.88
CA VAL A 52 -1.84 -20.88 -26.43
C VAL A 52 -0.60 -21.69 -26.84
N HIS A 53 0.50 -21.03 -27.19
CA HIS A 53 1.76 -21.68 -27.57
C HIS A 53 2.74 -21.88 -26.40
N LEU A 54 2.38 -21.43 -25.19
CA LEU A 54 3.21 -21.58 -24.00
C LEU A 54 3.55 -23.06 -23.66
N PRO A 55 2.68 -24.07 -23.87
CA PRO A 55 3.05 -25.47 -23.58
C PRO A 55 4.27 -25.94 -24.39
N LEU A 56 4.38 -25.48 -25.65
CA LEU A 56 5.48 -25.82 -26.54
C LEU A 56 6.78 -25.13 -26.11
N VAL A 57 6.67 -23.91 -25.60
CA VAL A 57 7.82 -23.15 -25.08
C VAL A 57 8.33 -23.80 -23.79
N VAL A 58 7.44 -24.21 -22.89
CA VAL A 58 7.78 -24.94 -21.66
C VAL A 58 8.47 -26.28 -21.99
N SER A 59 7.90 -27.08 -22.89
CA SER A 59 8.56 -28.32 -23.34
C SER A 59 9.92 -28.05 -24.00
N SER A 60 10.08 -26.95 -24.74
CA SER A 60 11.37 -26.59 -25.33
C SER A 60 12.40 -26.13 -24.29
N LEU A 61 11.95 -25.51 -23.19
CA LEU A 61 12.81 -25.16 -22.05
C LEU A 61 13.33 -26.42 -21.35
N GLU A 62 12.45 -27.39 -21.09
CA GLU A 62 12.80 -28.68 -20.49
C GLU A 62 13.73 -29.51 -21.39
N ASP A 63 13.39 -29.66 -22.69
CA ASP A 63 14.23 -30.36 -23.67
C ASP A 63 15.67 -29.78 -23.71
N SER A 64 15.78 -28.46 -23.51
CA SER A 64 17.08 -27.76 -23.56
C SER A 64 17.87 -27.92 -22.26
N PHE A 65 17.22 -28.27 -21.15
CA PHE A 65 17.82 -28.28 -19.82
C PHE A 65 19.00 -29.25 -19.69
N GLU A 66 18.85 -30.49 -20.16
CA GLU A 66 19.89 -31.53 -20.07
C GLU A 66 21.21 -31.11 -20.76
N VAL A 67 21.11 -30.27 -21.79
CA VAL A 67 22.26 -29.69 -22.50
C VAL A 67 22.80 -28.47 -21.74
N CYS A 68 21.91 -27.63 -21.18
CA CYS A 68 22.25 -26.39 -20.49
C CYS A 68 23.01 -26.60 -19.17
N VAL A 69 22.66 -27.63 -18.39
CA VAL A 69 23.31 -27.90 -17.08
C VAL A 69 24.83 -28.14 -17.21
N LYS A 70 25.30 -28.54 -18.39
CA LYS A 70 26.73 -28.81 -18.65
C LYS A 70 27.58 -27.55 -18.80
N SER A 71 26.98 -26.37 -18.97
CA SER A 71 27.69 -25.12 -19.24
C SER A 71 26.96 -23.92 -18.66
N GLU A 72 27.58 -23.26 -17.68
CA GLU A 72 26.98 -22.13 -16.98
C GLU A 72 26.57 -20.95 -17.89
N PRO A 73 27.34 -20.54 -18.92
CA PRO A 73 26.89 -19.53 -19.87
C PRO A 73 25.60 -19.90 -20.63
N ILE A 74 25.42 -21.19 -20.91
CA ILE A 74 24.24 -21.73 -21.60
C ILE A 74 23.04 -21.73 -20.64
N LEU A 75 23.26 -22.13 -19.39
CA LEU A 75 22.29 -22.08 -18.30
C LEU A 75 21.81 -20.65 -18.00
N CYS A 76 22.73 -19.67 -18.02
CA CYS A 76 22.41 -18.25 -17.88
C CYS A 76 21.44 -17.77 -18.98
N LYS A 77 21.61 -18.21 -20.23
CA LYS A 77 20.68 -17.90 -21.32
C LYS A 77 19.33 -18.58 -21.12
N LEU A 78 19.29 -19.80 -20.61
CA LEU A 78 18.04 -20.51 -20.30
C LEU A 78 17.23 -19.76 -19.23
N LEU A 79 17.87 -19.34 -18.14
CA LEU A 79 17.25 -18.51 -17.10
C LEU A 79 16.73 -17.19 -17.66
N HIS A 80 17.47 -16.57 -18.59
CA HIS A 80 17.02 -15.38 -19.29
C HIS A 80 15.75 -15.64 -20.12
N CYS A 81 15.67 -16.77 -20.83
CA CYS A 81 14.46 -17.16 -21.55
C CYS A 81 13.25 -17.36 -20.62
N VAL A 82 13.46 -17.96 -19.44
CA VAL A 82 12.40 -18.14 -18.42
C VAL A 82 11.90 -16.78 -17.94
N SER A 83 12.81 -15.90 -17.52
CA SER A 83 12.43 -14.57 -17.03
C SER A 83 11.69 -13.77 -18.10
N LEU A 84 12.20 -13.77 -19.34
CA LEU A 84 11.60 -13.06 -20.46
C LEU A 84 10.19 -13.56 -20.78
N ALA A 85 9.98 -14.88 -20.82
CA ALA A 85 8.66 -15.45 -21.03
C ALA A 85 7.69 -15.04 -19.91
N GLY A 86 8.11 -15.14 -18.64
CA GLY A 86 7.29 -14.74 -17.51
C GLY A 86 6.92 -13.25 -17.54
N TRP A 87 7.87 -12.36 -17.82
CA TRP A 87 7.62 -10.92 -17.90
C TRP A 87 6.70 -10.56 -19.08
N ASN A 88 6.91 -11.14 -20.26
CA ASN A 88 6.08 -10.83 -21.43
C ASN A 88 4.63 -11.34 -21.29
N LEU A 89 4.41 -12.42 -20.54
CA LEU A 89 3.06 -12.91 -20.22
C LEU A 89 2.28 -11.95 -19.31
N THR A 90 2.96 -11.04 -18.61
CA THR A 90 2.33 -10.12 -17.65
C THR A 90 2.25 -8.67 -18.14
N THR A 91 2.90 -8.33 -19.26
CA THR A 91 2.80 -7.00 -19.88
C THR A 91 1.92 -7.00 -21.14
N PRO A 92 0.85 -6.18 -21.23
CA PRO A 92 0.15 -5.99 -22.49
C PRO A 92 1.08 -5.30 -23.50
N SER A 93 1.15 -5.87 -24.70
CA SER A 93 2.11 -5.55 -25.76
C SER A 93 2.34 -4.04 -25.97
N ARG A 94 3.48 -3.53 -25.52
CA ARG A 94 4.12 -2.36 -26.15
C ARG A 94 5.30 -2.87 -26.94
N ALA A 95 5.24 -2.69 -28.27
CA ALA A 95 6.32 -2.97 -29.19
C ALA A 95 7.64 -2.38 -28.64
N CYS A 96 8.55 -3.26 -28.24
CA CYS A 96 9.83 -2.89 -27.68
C CYS A 96 10.68 -2.24 -28.78
N LYS A 97 10.79 -0.90 -28.78
CA LYS A 97 11.82 -0.22 -29.58
C LYS A 97 13.18 -0.52 -28.93
N ARG A 98 13.94 -1.41 -29.57
CA ARG A 98 15.36 -1.67 -29.28
C ARG A 98 16.12 -0.34 -29.31
N GLY A 99 16.76 0.00 -28.20
CA GLY A 99 17.67 1.14 -28.14
C GLY A 99 18.00 1.57 -26.73
N THR A 100 19.24 1.30 -26.33
CA THR A 100 19.94 1.70 -25.09
C THR A 100 19.71 0.80 -23.86
N GLY A 101 20.82 0.22 -23.38
CA GLY A 101 20.92 -0.68 -22.23
C GLY A 101 20.67 0.00 -20.89
N SER A 102 19.49 0.58 -20.72
CA SER A 102 18.95 0.98 -19.44
C SER A 102 17.69 0.17 -19.23
N LEU A 103 17.76 -0.84 -18.35
CA LEU A 103 16.60 -1.46 -17.71
C LEU A 103 15.89 -0.36 -16.91
N ALA A 104 15.13 0.48 -17.61
CA ALA A 104 14.16 1.36 -17.01
C ALA A 104 13.19 0.49 -16.19
N PRO A 105 12.77 0.95 -15.00
CA PRO A 105 11.80 0.21 -14.21
C PRO A 105 10.52 0.08 -15.03
N VAL A 106 10.20 -1.15 -15.44
CA VAL A 106 8.88 -1.46 -16.01
C VAL A 106 7.87 -1.01 -14.97
N PRO A 107 6.88 -0.17 -15.32
CA PRO A 107 5.81 0.17 -14.38
C PRO A 107 4.95 -1.08 -14.17
N PHE A 108 5.30 -1.87 -13.17
CA PHE A 108 4.57 -3.05 -12.70
C PHE A 108 3.24 -2.60 -12.07
N LYS A 109 2.23 -2.36 -12.91
CA LYS A 109 0.90 -1.86 -12.49
C LYS A 109 -0.25 -2.85 -12.71
N ARG A 110 -0.03 -4.05 -13.26
CA ARG A 110 -1.14 -4.93 -13.70
C ARG A 110 -0.92 -6.40 -13.33
N LYS A 111 -1.99 -7.07 -12.91
CA LYS A 111 -2.03 -8.52 -12.59
C LYS A 111 -1.75 -9.38 -13.83
N PRO A 112 -1.24 -10.61 -13.65
CA PRO A 112 -1.02 -11.56 -14.74
C PRO A 112 -2.32 -11.91 -15.49
N VAL A 113 -2.18 -12.25 -16.77
CA VAL A 113 -3.27 -12.66 -17.65
C VAL A 113 -3.82 -14.00 -17.14
N ALA A 114 -5.12 -14.07 -16.86
CA ALA A 114 -5.84 -15.23 -16.28
C ALA A 114 -5.88 -16.51 -17.16
N SER A 115 -4.94 -16.68 -18.09
CA SER A 115 -4.93 -17.73 -19.12
C SER A 115 -3.76 -18.71 -19.03
N VAL A 116 -2.88 -18.54 -18.05
CA VAL A 116 -1.73 -19.44 -17.85
C VAL A 116 -2.13 -20.60 -16.94
N SER A 117 -1.84 -21.83 -17.36
CA SER A 117 -2.16 -23.04 -16.59
C SER A 117 -1.16 -23.24 -15.44
N GLU A 118 -1.67 -23.50 -14.24
CA GLU A 118 -0.90 -23.87 -13.04
C GLU A 118 0.06 -25.04 -13.27
N GLN A 119 -0.35 -26.02 -14.08
CA GLN A 119 0.51 -27.16 -14.41
C GLN A 119 1.78 -26.72 -15.17
N MET A 120 1.69 -25.65 -15.96
CA MET A 120 2.80 -25.16 -16.76
C MET A 120 3.73 -24.27 -15.95
N THR A 121 3.20 -23.51 -15.00
CA THR A 121 4.01 -22.72 -14.05
C THR A 121 4.77 -23.66 -13.11
N ASN A 122 4.12 -24.71 -12.59
CA ASN A 122 4.77 -25.75 -11.79
C ASN A 122 5.96 -26.40 -12.52
N ARG A 123 5.78 -26.79 -13.79
CA ARG A 123 6.87 -27.39 -14.60
C ARG A 123 8.09 -26.48 -14.74
N VAL A 124 7.87 -25.18 -14.95
CA VAL A 124 8.99 -24.21 -15.05
C VAL A 124 9.60 -23.93 -13.68
N ALA A 125 8.80 -23.94 -12.61
CA ALA A 125 9.29 -23.82 -11.24
C ALA A 125 10.16 -25.02 -10.84
N ASP A 126 9.77 -26.24 -11.22
CA ASP A 126 10.57 -27.47 -11.01
C ASP A 126 11.92 -27.36 -11.73
N LEU A 127 11.90 -26.91 -12.99
CA LEU A 127 13.11 -26.66 -13.78
C LEU A 127 14.06 -25.67 -13.07
N VAL A 128 13.53 -24.54 -12.59
CA VAL A 128 14.32 -23.54 -11.86
C VAL A 128 14.82 -24.09 -10.52
N SER A 129 14.05 -24.93 -9.86
CA SER A 129 14.46 -25.63 -8.63
C SER A 129 15.65 -26.56 -8.87
N GLU A 130 15.69 -27.25 -10.01
CA GLU A 130 16.85 -28.03 -10.41
C GLU A 130 18.08 -27.14 -10.67
N VAL A 131 17.90 -25.94 -11.26
CA VAL A 131 18.99 -24.96 -11.45
C VAL A 131 19.56 -24.47 -10.11
N ILE A 132 18.72 -24.24 -9.10
CA ILE A 132 19.16 -23.77 -7.77
C ILE A 132 20.16 -24.75 -7.14
N ASN A 133 20.02 -26.05 -7.42
CA ASN A 133 20.94 -27.09 -6.93
C ASN A 133 22.28 -27.13 -7.71
N VAL A 134 22.39 -26.41 -8.83
CA VAL A 134 23.63 -26.27 -9.60
C VAL A 134 24.48 -25.15 -9.02
N HIS A 135 25.78 -25.38 -8.85
CA HIS A 135 26.71 -24.34 -8.41
C HIS A 135 26.93 -23.30 -9.52
N LEU A 136 26.34 -22.10 -9.38
CA LEU A 136 26.50 -20.96 -10.29
C LEU A 136 27.67 -20.07 -9.86
N ALA A 137 28.80 -20.12 -10.57
CA ALA A 137 30.00 -19.34 -10.23
C ALA A 137 29.94 -17.89 -10.73
N MET A 138 29.27 -17.62 -11.85
CA MET A 138 29.16 -16.28 -12.45
C MET A 138 28.02 -15.47 -11.84
N TRP A 139 28.28 -14.21 -11.52
CA TRP A 139 27.27 -13.30 -10.97
C TRP A 139 26.12 -13.03 -11.95
N GLN A 140 26.37 -13.11 -13.26
CA GLN A 140 25.34 -12.97 -14.28
C GLN A 140 24.29 -14.08 -14.16
N SER A 141 24.72 -15.34 -14.06
CA SER A 141 23.82 -16.49 -13.92
C SER A 141 22.95 -16.37 -12.67
N ARG A 142 23.55 -15.95 -11.53
CA ARG A 142 22.81 -15.72 -10.28
C ARG A 142 21.84 -14.53 -10.36
N SER A 143 22.17 -13.51 -11.16
CA SER A 143 21.25 -12.38 -11.42
C SER A 143 20.06 -12.81 -12.28
N GLU A 144 20.31 -13.61 -13.34
CA GLU A 144 19.23 -14.18 -14.18
C GLU A 144 18.38 -15.18 -13.40
N LEU A 145 18.96 -15.92 -12.44
CA LEU A 145 18.21 -16.79 -11.54
C LEU A 145 17.23 -15.96 -10.69
N ALA A 146 17.68 -14.84 -10.11
CA ALA A 146 16.80 -13.93 -9.38
C ALA A 146 15.66 -13.42 -10.26
N ASP A 147 15.95 -13.03 -11.51
CA ASP A 147 14.96 -12.55 -12.46
C ASP A 147 13.96 -13.65 -12.88
N ALA A 148 14.42 -14.88 -13.07
CA ALA A 148 13.58 -16.02 -13.41
C ALA A 148 12.62 -16.36 -12.25
N ILE A 149 13.13 -16.45 -11.02
CA ILE A 149 12.29 -16.71 -9.84
C ILE A 149 11.29 -15.56 -9.63
N GLY A 150 11.74 -14.31 -9.74
CA GLY A 150 10.86 -13.15 -9.62
C GLY A 150 9.74 -13.12 -10.66
N ALA A 151 10.05 -13.51 -11.91
CA ALA A 151 9.05 -13.62 -12.97
C ALA A 151 8.03 -14.72 -12.69
N LEU A 152 8.46 -15.85 -12.12
CA LEU A 152 7.57 -16.96 -11.73
C LEU A 152 6.65 -16.57 -10.57
N ILE A 153 7.18 -15.97 -9.50
CA ILE A 153 6.38 -15.48 -8.37
C ILE A 153 5.33 -14.47 -8.85
N TRP A 154 5.71 -13.58 -9.78
CA TRP A 154 4.78 -12.61 -10.35
C TRP A 154 3.70 -13.24 -11.23
N LEU A 155 4.03 -14.33 -11.94
CA LEU A 155 3.13 -15.03 -12.84
C LEU A 155 2.11 -15.89 -12.07
N ASP A 156 2.61 -16.66 -11.10
CA ASP A 156 1.84 -17.56 -10.26
C ASP A 156 2.51 -17.73 -8.89
N GLY A 157 2.05 -16.91 -7.94
CA GLY A 157 2.59 -16.89 -6.59
C GLY A 157 2.33 -18.16 -5.80
N ASP A 158 1.35 -19.00 -6.16
CA ASP A 158 1.08 -20.24 -5.42
C ASP A 158 2.04 -21.36 -5.84
N SER A 159 2.27 -21.52 -7.15
CA SER A 159 3.24 -22.45 -7.71
C SER A 159 4.70 -22.15 -7.33
N ALA A 160 5.03 -20.87 -7.10
CA ALA A 160 6.41 -20.44 -6.84
C ALA A 160 6.75 -20.26 -5.35
N LYS A 161 5.89 -20.70 -4.41
CA LYS A 161 6.11 -20.51 -2.96
C LYS A 161 7.43 -21.12 -2.48
N ASP A 162 7.75 -22.32 -2.95
CA ASP A 162 8.97 -23.05 -2.52
C ASP A 162 10.26 -22.37 -3.01
N LEU A 163 10.16 -21.48 -4.02
CA LEU A 163 11.29 -20.71 -4.52
C LEU A 163 11.64 -19.49 -3.65
N MET A 164 10.82 -19.17 -2.64
CA MET A 164 11.00 -17.96 -1.82
C MET A 164 12.26 -17.95 -0.98
N GLU A 165 12.59 -19.06 -0.33
CA GLU A 165 13.80 -19.15 0.49
C GLU A 165 15.07 -18.98 -0.38
N PRO A 166 15.24 -19.72 -1.51
CA PRO A 166 16.33 -19.48 -2.45
C PRO A 166 16.38 -18.06 -3.01
N PHE A 167 15.21 -17.46 -3.27
CA PHE A 167 15.10 -16.10 -3.78
C PHE A 167 15.63 -15.07 -2.78
N ILE A 168 15.20 -15.16 -1.52
CA ILE A 168 15.63 -14.26 -0.45
C ILE A 168 17.12 -14.45 -0.12
N ALA A 169 17.65 -15.67 -0.19
CA ALA A 169 19.06 -15.95 0.03
C ALA A 169 20.00 -15.16 -0.90
N LEU A 170 19.55 -14.78 -2.11
CA LEU A 170 20.32 -13.95 -3.05
C LEU A 170 20.54 -12.50 -2.56
N LEU A 171 19.86 -12.05 -1.50
CA LEU A 171 20.18 -10.79 -0.83
C LEU A 171 21.55 -10.82 -0.13
N HIS A 172 22.05 -12.01 0.20
CA HIS A 172 23.35 -12.22 0.82
C HIS A 172 24.47 -12.58 -0.16
N ASP A 173 24.23 -12.50 -1.48
CA ASP A 173 25.22 -12.85 -2.51
C ASP A 173 26.54 -12.06 -2.29
N PRO A 174 27.73 -12.66 -2.48
CA PRO A 174 29.00 -11.94 -2.32
C PRO A 174 29.13 -10.75 -3.30
N GLU A 175 28.54 -10.83 -4.49
CA GLU A 175 28.62 -9.81 -5.52
C GLU A 175 27.51 -8.76 -5.38
N TYR A 176 27.92 -7.50 -5.23
CA TYR A 176 26.97 -6.38 -5.05
C TYR A 176 25.99 -6.24 -6.23
N ARG A 177 26.39 -6.63 -7.45
CA ARG A 177 25.51 -6.58 -8.64
C ARG A 177 24.28 -7.47 -8.47
N VAL A 178 24.45 -8.66 -7.91
CA VAL A 178 23.36 -9.61 -7.63
C VAL A 178 22.48 -9.05 -6.52
N ARG A 179 23.08 -8.63 -5.40
CA ARG A 179 22.36 -8.02 -4.27
C ARG A 179 21.52 -6.82 -4.68
N ARG A 180 22.08 -5.91 -5.48
CA ARG A 180 21.37 -4.72 -5.98
C ARG A 180 20.22 -5.09 -6.92
N ARG A 181 20.38 -6.13 -7.73
CA ARG A 181 19.30 -6.67 -8.57
C ARG A 181 18.19 -7.23 -7.70
N MET A 182 18.55 -8.07 -6.74
CA MET A 182 17.64 -8.72 -5.80
C MET A 182 16.87 -7.71 -4.93
N ALA A 183 17.55 -6.66 -4.43
CA ALA A 183 16.93 -5.57 -3.67
C ALA A 183 15.78 -4.87 -4.43
N ARG A 184 15.76 -4.93 -5.78
CA ARG A 184 14.63 -4.42 -6.57
C ARG A 184 13.52 -5.44 -6.75
N LEU A 185 13.88 -6.71 -6.80
CA LEU A 185 12.94 -7.81 -7.04
C LEU A 185 12.20 -8.22 -5.75
N VAL A 186 12.73 -7.91 -4.57
CA VAL A 186 12.06 -8.17 -3.28
C VAL A 186 10.68 -7.52 -3.15
N ALA A 187 10.40 -6.47 -3.94
CA ALA A 187 9.09 -5.84 -4.05
C ALA A 187 8.01 -6.74 -4.67
N ILE A 188 8.38 -7.79 -5.42
CA ILE A 188 7.46 -8.68 -6.13
C ILE A 188 6.55 -9.45 -5.15
N PRO A 189 7.08 -10.18 -4.15
CA PRO A 189 6.28 -10.81 -3.09
C PRO A 189 5.17 -9.93 -2.51
N PHE A 190 5.49 -8.67 -2.18
CA PHE A 190 4.58 -7.69 -1.56
C PHE A 190 3.45 -7.20 -2.46
N ARG A 191 3.48 -7.56 -3.75
CA ARG A 191 2.42 -7.25 -4.71
C ARG A 191 1.57 -8.47 -5.07
N VAL A 192 2.09 -9.66 -4.80
CA VAL A 192 1.47 -10.94 -5.16
C VAL A 192 0.68 -11.49 -3.98
N TRP A 193 1.31 -11.57 -2.80
CA TRP A 193 0.67 -12.09 -1.59
C TRP A 193 0.13 -10.98 -0.71
N SER A 194 -0.84 -11.31 0.16
CA SER A 194 -1.56 -10.34 0.99
C SER A 194 -1.01 -10.18 2.42
N ASN A 195 -0.18 -11.12 2.89
CA ASN A 195 0.43 -11.21 4.23
C ASN A 195 1.71 -10.37 4.36
N HIS A 196 1.61 -9.06 4.09
CA HIS A 196 2.77 -8.18 3.97
C HIS A 196 3.60 -8.03 5.25
N THR A 197 2.97 -8.16 6.42
CA THR A 197 3.66 -8.09 7.72
C THR A 197 4.60 -9.28 7.93
N GLU A 198 4.13 -10.50 7.64
CA GLU A 198 4.96 -11.72 7.70
C GLU A 198 6.09 -11.67 6.66
N LEU A 199 5.82 -11.20 5.45
CA LEU A 199 6.85 -11.03 4.42
C LEU A 199 7.94 -10.03 4.84
N LEU A 200 7.56 -8.96 5.54
CA LEU A 200 8.53 -8.01 6.06
C LEU A 200 9.40 -8.64 7.16
N ASP A 201 8.86 -9.56 7.95
CA ASP A 201 9.59 -10.25 9.01
C ASP A 201 10.62 -11.22 8.41
N ILE A 202 10.20 -12.03 7.43
CA ILE A 202 11.12 -12.90 6.67
C ILE A 202 12.23 -12.08 6.01
N LEU A 203 11.89 -10.93 5.40
CA LEU A 203 12.88 -10.06 4.79
C LEU A 203 13.90 -9.56 5.80
N GLN A 204 13.44 -9.06 6.96
CA GLN A 204 14.31 -8.51 8.01
C GLN A 204 15.35 -9.51 8.50
N GLU A 205 14.95 -10.75 8.72
CA GLU A 205 15.84 -11.84 9.13
C GLU A 205 16.96 -12.10 8.09
N ASN A 206 16.74 -11.68 6.84
CA ASN A 206 17.62 -11.92 5.69
C ASN A 206 18.23 -10.62 5.09
N LEU A 207 18.20 -9.49 5.80
CA LEU A 207 18.85 -8.25 5.33
C LEU A 207 20.37 -8.24 5.60
N GLY A 208 20.85 -9.12 6.48
CA GLY A 208 22.27 -9.16 6.90
C GLY A 208 22.71 -7.98 7.75
N VAL A 209 21.78 -7.09 8.12
CA VAL A 209 21.97 -5.97 9.04
C VAL A 209 20.74 -5.84 9.91
N ARG A 210 20.94 -5.66 11.22
CA ARG A 210 19.85 -5.44 12.17
C ARG A 210 19.19 -4.09 11.91
N MET A 211 17.93 -4.14 11.51
CA MET A 211 17.06 -2.98 11.32
C MET A 211 16.10 -2.86 12.52
N VAL A 212 15.93 -1.65 13.03
CA VAL A 212 15.11 -1.42 14.24
C VAL A 212 13.63 -1.43 13.88
N ARG A 213 12.84 -2.29 14.53
CA ARG A 213 11.40 -2.46 14.30
C ARG A 213 10.58 -1.66 15.30
N ALA A 214 9.40 -1.21 14.86
CA ALA A 214 8.41 -0.56 15.72
C ALA A 214 7.56 -1.54 16.56
N ILE A 215 7.50 -2.83 16.18
CA ILE A 215 6.60 -3.84 16.76
C ILE A 215 7.39 -4.76 17.69
N HIS A 216 6.86 -4.99 18.89
CA HIS A 216 7.48 -5.70 20.02
C HIS A 216 8.80 -5.08 20.47
N ALA A 217 8.69 -3.91 21.12
CA ALA A 217 9.78 -3.26 21.81
C ALA A 217 10.24 -4.10 23.02
N GLU A 218 11.10 -5.10 22.77
CA GLU A 218 12.21 -5.29 23.69
C GLU A 218 13.04 -4.01 23.59
N ALA A 219 12.90 -3.14 24.60
CA ALA A 219 13.62 -1.87 24.66
C ALA A 219 15.09 -2.13 24.35
N ILE A 220 15.64 -1.38 23.39
CA ILE A 220 17.07 -1.44 23.09
C ILE A 220 17.79 -1.13 24.40
N SER A 221 18.54 -2.09 24.94
CA SER A 221 19.33 -1.85 26.14
C SER A 221 20.31 -0.70 25.86
N GLN A 222 20.52 0.19 26.83
CA GLN A 222 21.40 1.36 26.63
C GLN A 222 22.84 0.96 26.22
N ASP A 223 23.27 -0.26 26.54
CA ASP A 223 24.55 -0.86 26.13
C ASP A 223 24.59 -1.29 24.64
N GLU A 224 23.45 -1.59 24.00
CA GLU A 224 23.37 -1.94 22.57
C GLU A 224 23.46 -0.72 21.64
N SER A 225 23.18 0.49 22.16
CA SER A 225 23.35 1.73 21.40
C SER A 225 24.82 2.13 21.23
N GLU A 226 25.73 1.62 22.07
CA GLU A 226 27.15 1.98 22.08
C GLU A 226 28.05 0.99 21.31
N THR A 227 27.54 -0.18 20.92
CA THR A 227 28.31 -1.20 20.18
C THR A 227 27.98 -1.23 18.68
N ILE A 228 27.90 -0.06 18.03
CA ILE A 228 27.82 0.04 16.56
C ILE A 228 29.24 -0.03 15.97
N GLU A 229 29.97 -1.11 16.24
CA GLU A 229 31.27 -1.36 15.64
C GLU A 229 31.18 -2.66 14.81
N ASP A 230 31.52 -2.55 13.52
CA ASP A 230 31.42 -3.56 12.44
C ASP A 230 30.04 -3.82 11.80
N VAL A 231 29.41 -2.77 11.27
CA VAL A 231 28.33 -2.94 10.28
C VAL A 231 28.93 -3.31 8.92
N ASN A 232 28.48 -4.40 8.33
CA ASN A 232 28.77 -4.76 6.94
C ASN A 232 28.12 -3.72 6.00
N MET A 233 28.85 -2.63 5.71
CA MET A 233 28.38 -1.50 4.89
C MET A 233 27.75 -1.93 3.55
N PRO A 234 28.33 -2.89 2.79
CA PRO A 234 27.68 -3.42 1.59
C PRO A 234 26.29 -4.04 1.82
N MET A 235 26.07 -4.70 2.95
CA MET A 235 24.76 -5.26 3.30
C MET A 235 23.79 -4.18 3.74
N ALA A 236 24.27 -3.18 4.48
CA ALA A 236 23.45 -2.04 4.89
C ALA A 236 22.92 -1.24 3.69
N GLU A 237 23.75 -1.04 2.65
CA GLU A 237 23.30 -0.42 1.41
C GLU A 237 22.22 -1.24 0.72
N THR A 238 22.42 -2.57 0.64
CA THR A 238 21.45 -3.50 0.05
C THR A 238 20.12 -3.43 0.80
N ALA A 239 20.16 -3.43 2.14
CA ALA A 239 18.99 -3.35 2.99
C ALA A 239 18.21 -2.04 2.82
N VAL A 240 18.90 -0.90 2.79
CA VAL A 240 18.27 0.42 2.58
C VAL A 240 17.57 0.49 1.21
N VAL A 241 18.19 -0.03 0.15
CA VAL A 241 17.58 -0.07 -1.19
C VAL A 241 16.41 -1.04 -1.23
N ALA A 242 16.54 -2.24 -0.64
CA ALA A 242 15.49 -3.26 -0.59
C ALA A 242 14.23 -2.73 0.11
N LEU A 243 14.40 -2.13 1.29
CA LEU A 243 13.32 -1.49 2.05
C LEU A 243 12.67 -0.36 1.25
N GLY A 244 13.46 0.47 0.58
CA GLY A 244 12.92 1.48 -0.34
C GLY A 244 12.03 0.87 -1.44
N GLU A 245 12.39 -0.27 -2.01
CA GLU A 245 11.56 -0.92 -3.02
C GLU A 245 10.29 -1.55 -2.40
N VAL A 246 10.37 -2.11 -1.18
CA VAL A 246 9.21 -2.63 -0.42
C VAL A 246 8.19 -1.53 -0.10
N ALA A 247 8.63 -0.37 0.39
CA ALA A 247 7.74 0.76 0.69
C ALA A 247 6.93 1.19 -0.55
N THR A 248 7.52 1.13 -1.74
CA THR A 248 6.79 1.43 -2.99
C THR A 248 5.84 0.33 -3.45
N ALA A 249 6.01 -0.89 -2.94
CA ALA A 249 5.23 -2.04 -3.33
C ALA A 249 4.01 -2.24 -2.43
N SER A 250 4.11 -1.87 -1.16
CA SER A 250 3.10 -2.15 -0.15
C SER A 250 2.86 -0.96 0.77
N ALA A 251 1.69 -0.36 0.63
CA ALA A 251 1.15 0.63 1.56
C ALA A 251 1.00 0.10 3.00
N LYS A 252 0.67 -1.20 3.16
CA LYS A 252 0.41 -1.81 4.48
C LYS A 252 1.62 -1.80 5.42
N VAL A 253 2.83 -1.79 4.87
CA VAL A 253 4.07 -1.79 5.65
C VAL A 253 4.90 -0.53 5.44
N GLU A 254 4.39 0.43 4.67
CA GLU A 254 5.11 1.65 4.29
C GLU A 254 5.56 2.43 5.54
N ASP A 255 4.65 2.67 6.50
CA ASP A 255 4.97 3.38 7.74
C ASP A 255 6.11 2.73 8.53
N GLN A 256 6.06 1.39 8.67
CA GLN A 256 7.08 0.63 9.39
C GLN A 256 8.43 0.69 8.67
N VAL A 257 8.43 0.58 7.34
CA VAL A 257 9.63 0.64 6.53
C VAL A 257 10.24 2.05 6.53
N VAL A 258 9.43 3.10 6.44
CA VAL A 258 9.88 4.49 6.54
C VAL A 258 10.50 4.75 7.92
N PHE A 259 9.90 4.23 9.00
CA PHE A 259 10.49 4.27 10.33
C PHE A 259 11.86 3.57 10.37
N MET A 260 11.97 2.33 9.85
CA MET A 260 13.22 1.57 9.83
C MET A 260 14.34 2.33 9.10
N LEU A 261 14.02 2.96 7.97
CA LEU A 261 14.95 3.80 7.20
C LEU A 261 15.40 5.02 8.03
N CYS A 262 14.47 5.74 8.65
CA CYS A 262 14.78 6.92 9.47
C CYS A 262 15.61 6.56 10.71
N ALA A 263 15.23 5.51 11.43
CA ALA A 263 15.95 4.99 12.59
C ALA A 263 17.39 4.60 12.24
N HIS A 264 17.56 3.89 11.11
CA HIS A 264 18.88 3.51 10.60
C HIS A 264 19.76 4.72 10.30
N ALA A 265 19.21 5.76 9.65
CA ALA A 265 19.96 6.97 9.37
C ALA A 265 20.32 7.78 10.63
N GLY A 266 19.46 7.81 11.64
CA GLY A 266 19.74 8.49 12.91
C GLY A 266 20.78 7.77 13.75
N LEU A 267 20.72 6.44 13.81
CA LEU A 267 21.72 5.62 14.49
C LEU A 267 23.05 5.56 13.73
N ARG A 268 23.04 5.76 12.40
CA ARG A 268 24.22 5.68 11.53
C ARG A 268 24.30 6.90 10.60
N PRO A 269 24.78 8.05 11.11
CA PRO A 269 24.84 9.30 10.33
C PRO A 269 25.60 9.19 9.01
N GLN A 270 26.57 8.27 8.91
CA GLN A 270 27.34 8.01 7.69
C GLN A 270 26.48 7.51 6.53
N GLN A 271 25.33 6.88 6.80
CA GLN A 271 24.40 6.37 5.80
C GLN A 271 23.21 7.31 5.54
N SER A 272 23.16 8.46 6.22
CA SER A 272 22.06 9.41 6.12
C SER A 272 21.85 9.89 4.68
N SER A 273 22.91 10.12 3.90
CA SER A 273 22.82 10.53 2.49
C SER A 273 22.18 9.47 1.59
N LEU A 274 22.45 8.19 1.84
CA LEU A 274 21.86 7.09 1.08
C LEU A 274 20.37 6.97 1.41
N VAL A 275 20.02 6.97 2.70
CA VAL A 275 18.62 6.93 3.15
C VAL A 275 17.85 8.13 2.60
N GLN A 276 18.45 9.32 2.64
CA GLN A 276 17.87 10.53 2.07
C GLN A 276 17.56 10.35 0.58
N ALA A 277 18.51 9.84 -0.22
CA ALA A 277 18.30 9.58 -1.64
C ALA A 277 17.22 8.53 -1.91
N VAL A 278 17.09 7.52 -1.05
CA VAL A 278 16.00 6.53 -1.12
C VAL A 278 14.66 7.19 -0.82
N LEU A 279 14.55 7.98 0.26
CA LEU A 279 13.32 8.71 0.60
C LEU A 279 12.94 9.74 -0.48
N ASP A 280 13.90 10.40 -1.12
CA ASP A 280 13.67 11.30 -2.25
C ASP A 280 13.05 10.54 -3.44
N ARG A 281 13.58 9.35 -3.73
CA ARG A 281 13.07 8.47 -4.78
C ARG A 281 11.68 7.93 -4.44
N LEU A 282 11.42 7.59 -3.17
CA LEU A 282 10.09 7.20 -2.68
C LEU A 282 9.08 8.31 -2.92
N ALA A 283 9.42 9.52 -2.48
CA ALA A 283 8.56 10.69 -2.65
C ALA A 283 8.17 10.89 -4.12
N ILE A 284 9.14 10.87 -5.03
CA ILE A 284 8.91 11.00 -6.49
C ILE A 284 8.01 9.87 -7.01
N ARG A 285 8.24 8.62 -6.60
CA ARG A 285 7.42 7.47 -7.03
C ARG A 285 5.99 7.53 -6.52
N CYS A 286 5.79 8.09 -5.32
CA CYS A 286 4.47 8.36 -4.75
C CYS A 286 3.80 9.64 -5.29
N GLY A 287 4.43 10.33 -6.25
CA GLY A 287 3.88 11.52 -6.91
C GLY A 287 4.17 12.85 -6.21
N TYR A 288 4.96 12.85 -5.14
CA TYR A 288 5.33 14.07 -4.43
C TYR A 288 6.49 14.80 -5.12
N SER A 289 6.45 16.12 -5.07
CA SER A 289 7.51 16.99 -5.61
C SER A 289 8.79 16.98 -4.77
N HIS A 290 8.68 16.66 -3.48
CA HIS A 290 9.79 16.73 -2.54
C HIS A 290 9.59 15.81 -1.34
N ARG A 291 10.69 15.30 -0.75
CA ARG A 291 10.70 14.40 0.41
C ARG A 291 9.93 14.94 1.61
N CYS A 292 10.09 16.21 1.96
CA CYS A 292 9.37 16.79 3.11
C CYS A 292 7.84 16.70 3.00
N LYS A 293 7.28 16.81 1.79
CA LYS A 293 5.83 16.65 1.58
C LYS A 293 5.40 15.20 1.80
N TYR A 294 6.20 14.25 1.31
CA TYR A 294 5.99 12.83 1.56
C TYR A 294 6.09 12.50 3.06
N MET A 295 7.16 12.96 3.73
CA MET A 295 7.41 12.72 5.15
C MET A 295 6.35 13.34 6.07
N ALA A 296 5.64 14.38 5.63
CA ALA A 296 4.56 14.99 6.40
C ALA A 296 3.44 13.99 6.74
N HIS A 297 3.27 12.92 5.97
CA HIS A 297 2.28 11.86 6.21
C HIS A 297 2.78 10.79 7.19
N HIS A 298 4.10 10.56 7.29
CA HIS A 298 4.69 9.51 8.13
C HIS A 298 5.25 10.03 9.45
N VAL A 299 5.53 11.33 9.56
CA VAL A 299 6.27 11.91 10.69
C VAL A 299 5.67 11.53 12.05
N GLN A 300 4.35 11.57 12.19
CA GLN A 300 3.71 11.33 13.47
C GLN A 300 3.92 9.88 13.95
N GLY A 301 3.80 8.92 13.03
CA GLY A 301 4.13 7.51 13.27
C GLY A 301 5.61 7.32 13.59
N VAL A 302 6.49 7.89 12.78
CA VAL A 302 7.95 7.77 12.95
C VAL A 302 8.41 8.33 14.30
N LEU A 303 7.95 9.52 14.69
CA LEU A 303 8.33 10.14 15.96
C LEU A 303 7.79 9.37 17.16
N CYS A 304 6.56 8.84 17.07
CA CYS A 304 6.02 7.98 18.11
C CYS A 304 6.85 6.71 18.29
N CYS A 305 7.10 6.00 17.18
CA CYS A 305 7.91 4.78 17.15
C CYS A 305 9.34 5.02 17.66
N TRP A 306 9.92 6.18 17.37
CA TRP A 306 11.26 6.54 17.84
C TRP A 306 11.38 6.46 19.36
N VAL A 307 10.38 7.02 20.04
CA VAL A 307 10.33 7.06 21.51
C VAL A 307 9.91 5.72 22.09
N THR A 308 8.91 5.05 21.52
CA THR A 308 8.41 3.77 22.06
C THR A 308 9.44 2.65 21.96
N VAL A 309 10.28 2.67 20.92
CA VAL A 309 11.40 1.72 20.76
C VAL A 309 12.60 2.08 21.65
N GLY A 310 12.68 3.33 22.11
CA GLY A 310 13.75 3.80 22.99
C GLY A 310 15.02 4.27 22.26
N ILE A 311 14.89 4.72 21.02
CA ILE A 311 16.02 5.32 20.30
C ILE A 311 16.30 6.72 20.90
N PRO A 312 17.56 7.07 21.23
CA PRO A 312 17.87 8.38 21.81
C PRO A 312 17.39 9.56 20.95
N LEU A 313 16.82 10.61 21.56
CA LEU A 313 16.36 11.78 20.82
C LEU A 313 17.49 12.55 20.15
N ARG A 314 18.71 12.46 20.69
CA ARG A 314 19.89 13.06 20.06
C ARG A 314 20.08 12.55 18.63
N SER A 315 19.91 11.25 18.40
CA SER A 315 20.02 10.62 17.08
C SER A 315 18.93 11.11 16.11
N LEU A 316 17.71 11.36 16.62
CA LEU A 316 16.63 11.96 15.82
C LEU A 316 16.99 13.36 15.35
N PHE A 317 17.55 14.18 16.24
CA PHE A 317 17.90 15.58 15.94
C PHE A 317 19.08 15.69 14.98
N GLU A 318 19.99 14.72 14.96
CA GLU A 318 21.02 14.61 13.91
C GLU A 318 20.40 14.22 12.56
N ALA A 319 19.37 13.38 12.56
CA ALA A 319 18.62 13.00 11.36
C ALA A 319 17.52 14.00 10.93
N ARG A 320 17.42 15.19 11.55
CA ARG A 320 16.33 16.17 11.31
C ARG A 320 16.11 16.53 9.83
N ASN A 321 17.20 16.56 9.05
CA ASN A 321 17.16 16.90 7.63
C ASN A 321 16.38 15.88 6.78
N LEU A 322 16.17 14.66 7.27
CA LEU A 322 15.32 13.68 6.60
C LEU A 322 13.86 14.14 6.56
N PHE A 323 13.39 14.81 7.61
CA PHE A 323 12.00 15.24 7.77
C PHE A 323 11.77 16.63 7.18
N VAL A 324 12.60 17.59 7.59
CA VAL A 324 12.48 19.00 7.18
C VAL A 324 13.85 19.58 6.90
N GLU A 325 14.00 20.24 5.76
CA GLU A 325 15.29 20.77 5.33
C GLU A 325 15.65 22.05 6.08
N ASN A 326 16.95 22.20 6.38
CA ASN A 326 17.56 23.42 6.89
C ASN A 326 16.97 23.96 8.21
N MET A 327 16.32 23.11 9.00
CA MET A 327 15.89 23.48 10.35
C MET A 327 17.06 23.48 11.33
N THR A 328 17.12 24.52 12.16
CA THR A 328 17.93 24.55 13.38
C THR A 328 17.39 23.56 14.41
N ARG A 329 18.17 23.24 15.46
CA ARG A 329 17.73 22.30 16.50
C ARG A 329 16.54 22.86 17.28
N GLU A 330 16.53 24.15 17.53
CA GLU A 330 15.47 24.87 18.25
C GLU A 330 14.17 24.87 17.44
N GLN A 331 14.25 25.14 16.13
CA GLN A 331 13.09 25.06 15.22
C GLN A 331 12.54 23.64 15.12
N PHE A 332 13.42 22.64 15.00
CA PHE A 332 13.01 21.24 14.93
C PHE A 332 12.37 20.77 16.25
N SER A 333 12.87 21.24 17.39
CA SER A 333 12.26 20.99 18.69
C SER A 333 10.82 21.53 18.75
N ALA A 334 10.62 22.80 18.40
CA ALA A 334 9.29 23.41 18.38
C ALA A 334 8.31 22.70 17.43
N TRP A 335 8.80 22.15 16.31
CA TRP A 335 7.99 21.43 15.34
C TRP A 335 7.62 20.00 15.78
N SER A 336 8.55 19.28 16.43
CA SER A 336 8.39 17.86 16.78
C SER A 336 7.77 17.62 18.17
N VAL A 337 7.78 18.62 19.05
CA VAL A 337 7.38 18.50 20.47
C VAL A 337 5.98 17.89 20.65
N GLY A 338 5.02 18.27 19.80
CA GLY A 338 3.64 17.79 19.90
C GLY A 338 3.49 16.27 19.68
N SER A 339 4.39 15.68 18.89
CA SER A 339 4.40 14.24 18.60
C SER A 339 5.35 13.46 19.51
N LEU A 340 6.40 14.10 20.04
CA LEU A 340 7.37 13.45 20.94
C LEU A 340 6.91 13.38 22.40
N LEU A 341 6.23 14.41 22.90
CA LEU A 341 5.79 14.44 24.30
C LEU A 341 4.82 13.33 24.71
N PRO A 342 3.76 13.00 23.94
CA PRO A 342 2.82 11.95 24.34
C PRO A 342 3.51 10.61 24.68
N PRO A 343 4.35 10.02 23.79
CA PRO A 343 5.03 8.76 24.11
C PRO A 343 6.12 8.92 25.18
N LEU A 344 6.75 10.09 25.34
CA LEU A 344 7.73 10.33 26.42
C LEU A 344 7.06 10.35 27.80
N LEU A 345 5.86 10.93 27.91
CA LEU A 345 5.08 10.93 29.13
C LEU A 345 4.56 9.52 29.46
N LEU A 346 4.14 8.75 28.45
CA LEU A 346 3.72 7.35 28.62
C LEU A 346 4.86 6.42 29.04
N SER A 347 6.10 6.71 28.66
CA SER A 347 7.29 5.93 29.04
C SER A 347 7.93 6.41 30.35
N ASN A 348 7.48 7.54 30.90
CA ASN A 348 8.03 8.18 32.10
C ASN A 348 9.56 8.39 32.05
N ASN A 349 10.10 8.67 30.85
CA ASN A 349 11.53 8.85 30.65
C ASN A 349 11.96 10.29 30.97
N ALA A 350 12.24 10.55 32.26
CA ALA A 350 12.66 11.86 32.74
C ALA A 350 13.95 12.39 32.09
N SER A 351 14.86 11.49 31.68
CA SER A 351 16.13 11.89 31.06
C SER A 351 15.91 12.51 29.67
N GLU A 352 15.12 11.85 28.81
CA GLU A 352 14.78 12.33 27.47
C GLU A 352 13.84 13.54 27.52
N LEU A 353 12.93 13.61 28.49
CA LEU A 353 12.10 14.81 28.71
C LEU A 353 12.95 16.04 29.07
N ASN A 354 13.92 15.88 29.97
CA ASN A 354 14.84 16.96 30.33
C ASN A 354 15.76 17.33 29.16
N TRP A 355 16.21 16.35 28.39
CA TRP A 355 17.02 16.59 27.20
C TRP A 355 16.23 17.37 26.14
N LEU A 356 14.97 17.01 25.87
CA LEU A 356 14.09 17.71 24.94
C LEU A 356 13.85 19.16 25.37
N ALA A 357 13.65 19.39 26.68
CA ALA A 357 13.54 20.74 27.25
C ALA A 357 14.82 21.56 27.00
N GLN A 358 16.00 20.97 27.26
CA GLN A 358 17.28 21.63 26.97
C GLN A 358 17.46 21.94 25.48
N ALA A 359 17.11 21.00 24.59
CA ALA A 359 17.19 21.19 23.14
C ALA A 359 16.22 22.28 22.62
N SER A 360 15.11 22.50 23.33
CA SER A 360 14.15 23.57 23.02
C SER A 360 14.57 24.94 23.54
N GLY A 361 15.53 25.00 24.48
CA GLY A 361 15.88 26.23 25.20
C GLY A 361 14.81 26.72 26.18
N LEU A 362 13.77 25.92 26.45
CA LEU A 362 12.65 26.24 27.35
C LEU A 362 12.63 25.32 28.57
N PRO A 363 12.14 25.77 29.73
CA PRO A 363 11.86 24.87 30.84
C PRO A 363 10.74 23.89 30.48
N LEU A 364 10.84 22.65 30.96
CA LEU A 364 9.88 21.56 30.65
C LEU A 364 8.43 21.98 30.87
N ARG A 365 8.15 22.74 31.94
CA ARG A 365 6.83 23.29 32.24
C ARG A 365 6.25 24.11 31.09
N GLU A 366 7.04 25.04 30.54
CA GLU A 366 6.58 25.91 29.45
C GLU A 366 6.40 25.11 28.16
N LEU A 367 7.28 24.14 27.92
CA LEU A 367 7.17 23.23 26.78
C LEU A 367 5.86 22.42 26.84
N LEU A 368 5.53 21.84 28.00
CA LEU A 368 4.29 21.10 28.21
C LEU A 368 3.04 21.99 28.07
N ASN A 369 3.09 23.23 28.58
CA ASN A 369 1.99 24.19 28.44
C ASN A 369 1.78 24.64 26.99
N GLN A 370 2.85 24.79 26.21
CA GLN A 370 2.75 25.09 24.79
C GLN A 370 2.17 23.90 24.01
N ALA A 371 2.61 22.69 24.33
CA ALA A 371 2.22 21.47 23.62
C ALA A 371 0.95 20.77 24.17
N PHE A 372 0.30 21.32 25.21
CA PHE A 372 -0.82 20.68 25.91
C PHE A 372 -1.90 20.13 24.97
N ALA A 373 -2.33 20.91 23.99
CA ALA A 373 -3.38 20.50 23.06
C ALA A 373 -2.99 19.25 22.25
N TYR A 374 -1.72 19.10 21.87
CA TYR A 374 -1.22 17.95 21.12
C TYR A 374 -1.08 16.71 22.01
N VAL A 375 -0.58 16.88 23.24
CA VAL A 375 -0.49 15.79 24.23
C VAL A 375 -1.89 15.28 24.57
N PHE A 376 -2.82 16.18 24.87
CA PHE A 376 -4.20 15.83 25.16
C PHE A 376 -4.86 15.14 23.96
N ALA A 377 -4.69 15.69 22.75
CA ALA A 377 -5.24 15.11 21.53
C ALA A 377 -4.72 13.70 21.21
N ALA A 378 -3.45 13.43 21.48
CA ALA A 378 -2.83 12.14 21.20
C ALA A 378 -3.21 11.06 22.22
N LEU A 379 -3.42 11.43 23.49
CA LEU A 379 -3.67 10.47 24.58
C LEU A 379 -5.16 10.23 24.85
N LEU A 380 -6.06 11.16 24.49
CA LEU A 380 -7.49 10.95 24.73
C LEU A 380 -8.07 9.76 23.94
N PRO A 381 -7.72 9.53 22.66
CA PRO A 381 -8.13 8.32 21.95
C PRO A 381 -7.68 7.03 22.65
N MET A 382 -6.45 7.01 23.16
CA MET A 382 -5.92 5.88 23.94
C MET A 382 -6.75 5.65 25.21
N HIS A 383 -7.14 6.72 25.90
CA HIS A 383 -8.04 6.66 27.06
C HIS A 383 -9.44 6.13 26.70
N CYS A 384 -9.92 6.38 25.49
CA CYS A 384 -11.22 5.92 25.01
C CYS A 384 -11.21 4.53 24.37
N SER A 385 -10.02 3.94 24.18
CA SER A 385 -9.82 2.64 23.54
C SER A 385 -10.38 1.48 24.37
N ALA A 386 -10.56 0.32 23.73
CA ALA A 386 -11.05 -0.89 24.41
C ALA A 386 -9.98 -1.60 25.24
N VAL A 387 -8.70 -1.23 25.09
CA VAL A 387 -7.57 -1.90 25.73
C VAL A 387 -7.37 -1.33 27.13
N ALA A 388 -7.74 -2.09 28.16
CA ALA A 388 -7.75 -1.62 29.56
C ALA A 388 -6.38 -1.11 30.06
N THR A 389 -5.28 -1.73 29.61
CA THR A 389 -3.93 -1.29 29.99
C THR A 389 -3.58 0.07 29.41
N ASP A 390 -3.96 0.33 28.16
CA ASP A 390 -3.70 1.59 27.47
C ASP A 390 -4.58 2.70 28.03
N GLN A 391 -5.84 2.37 28.33
CA GLN A 391 -6.77 3.27 28.99
C GLN A 391 -6.22 3.80 30.32
N GLU A 392 -5.69 2.91 31.16
CA GLU A 392 -5.17 3.28 32.48
C GLU A 392 -3.88 4.11 32.37
N ARG A 393 -2.97 3.73 31.46
CA ARG A 393 -1.74 4.51 31.21
C ARG A 393 -2.07 5.93 30.72
N ALA A 394 -2.99 6.05 29.76
CA ALA A 394 -3.43 7.35 29.27
C ALA A 394 -4.12 8.17 30.36
N ARG A 395 -4.97 7.53 31.19
CA ARG A 395 -5.64 8.17 32.33
C ARG A 395 -4.62 8.73 33.33
N GLN A 396 -3.64 7.93 33.73
CA GLN A 396 -2.59 8.32 34.66
C GLN A 396 -1.82 9.56 34.15
N VAL A 397 -1.56 9.62 32.84
CA VAL A 397 -0.88 10.78 32.25
C VAL A 397 -1.79 12.00 32.21
N LEU A 398 -3.01 11.88 31.68
CA LEU A 398 -3.92 13.01 31.48
C LEU A 398 -4.45 13.62 32.79
N GLN A 399 -4.64 12.80 33.82
CA GLN A 399 -5.20 13.22 35.12
C GLN A 399 -4.13 13.39 36.21
N GLY A 400 -2.89 12.98 35.97
CA GLY A 400 -1.80 13.03 36.96
C GLY A 400 -0.51 13.63 36.41
N THR A 401 0.29 12.80 35.73
CA THR A 401 1.70 13.15 35.43
C THR A 401 1.85 14.40 34.57
N LEU A 402 0.95 14.63 33.60
CA LEU A 402 0.96 15.84 32.79
C LEU A 402 0.70 17.09 33.65
N LEU A 403 -0.26 17.03 34.56
CA LEU A 403 -0.62 18.17 35.41
C LEU A 403 0.49 18.49 36.41
N GLU A 404 1.10 17.46 37.01
CA GLU A 404 2.25 17.61 37.91
C GLU A 404 3.45 18.23 37.18
N ALA A 405 3.84 17.66 36.04
CA ALA A 405 5.01 18.12 35.28
C ALA A 405 4.82 19.52 34.68
N ALA A 406 3.59 19.86 34.28
CA ALA A 406 3.24 21.17 33.74
C ALA A 406 2.82 22.20 34.82
N GLN A 407 2.75 21.77 36.10
CA GLN A 407 2.27 22.57 37.24
C GLN A 407 0.89 23.19 36.98
N LEU A 408 -0.03 22.39 36.44
CA LEU A 408 -1.37 22.81 36.06
C LEU A 408 -2.40 22.41 37.11
N THR A 409 -3.33 23.31 37.39
CA THR A 409 -4.56 22.96 38.12
C THR A 409 -5.57 22.34 37.16
N GLU A 410 -6.48 21.54 37.69
CA GLU A 410 -7.59 20.96 36.91
C GLU A 410 -8.43 22.05 36.23
N ALA A 411 -8.74 23.14 36.94
CA ALA A 411 -9.46 24.27 36.38
C ALA A 411 -8.74 24.91 35.17
N HIS A 412 -7.40 25.00 35.22
CA HIS A 412 -6.62 25.53 34.11
C HIS A 412 -6.56 24.56 32.92
N ARG A 413 -6.51 23.24 33.18
CA ARG A 413 -6.64 22.21 32.14
C ARG A 413 -7.95 22.38 31.38
N ASP A 414 -9.08 22.50 32.08
CA ASP A 414 -10.40 22.60 31.46
C ASP A 414 -10.55 23.90 30.66
N GLU A 415 -9.97 24.99 31.17
CA GLU A 415 -9.85 26.24 30.43
C GLU A 415 -9.05 26.07 29.12
N MET A 416 -7.92 25.36 29.16
CA MET A 416 -7.09 25.10 27.98
C MET A 416 -7.80 24.20 26.96
N ILE A 417 -8.51 23.15 27.40
CA ILE A 417 -9.31 22.30 26.52
C ILE A 417 -10.32 23.16 25.76
N ARG A 418 -11.09 24.00 26.47
CA ARG A 418 -12.09 24.90 25.86
C ARG A 418 -11.45 25.90 24.89
N LYS A 419 -10.32 26.52 25.27
CA LYS A 419 -9.61 27.51 24.43
C LYS A 419 -8.98 26.91 23.18
N ARG A 420 -8.56 25.63 23.22
CA ARG A 420 -7.80 24.98 22.14
C ARG A 420 -8.55 23.83 21.45
N MET A 421 -9.87 23.76 21.65
CA MET A 421 -10.73 22.68 21.15
C MET A 421 -10.56 22.39 19.65
N THR A 422 -10.50 23.42 18.81
CA THR A 422 -10.30 23.24 17.36
C THR A 422 -8.99 22.54 17.04
N THR A 423 -7.89 22.91 17.72
CA THR A 423 -6.58 22.27 17.54
C THR A 423 -6.62 20.82 18.03
N ILE A 424 -7.25 20.56 19.17
CA ILE A 424 -7.40 19.22 19.74
C ILE A 424 -8.11 18.29 18.76
N ILE A 425 -9.31 18.68 18.30
CA ILE A 425 -10.11 17.87 17.38
C ILE A 425 -9.39 17.68 16.04
N SER A 426 -8.82 18.76 15.47
CA SER A 426 -8.06 18.63 14.21
C SER A 426 -6.86 17.68 14.32
N THR A 427 -6.23 17.60 15.50
CA THR A 427 -5.10 16.70 15.76
C THR A 427 -5.58 15.27 15.94
N MET A 428 -6.69 15.04 16.64
CA MET A 428 -7.33 13.72 16.77
C MET A 428 -7.75 13.14 15.43
N LEU A 429 -8.33 13.96 14.55
CA LEU A 429 -8.72 13.53 13.21
C LEU A 429 -7.51 13.07 12.37
N ARG A 430 -6.34 13.68 12.56
CA ARG A 430 -5.09 13.24 11.89
C ARG A 430 -4.57 11.90 12.41
N LEU A 431 -5.07 11.42 13.55
CA LEU A 431 -4.72 10.13 14.14
C LEU A 431 -5.60 8.98 13.66
N THR A 432 -6.51 9.23 12.71
CA THR A 432 -7.34 8.15 12.16
C THR A 432 -6.54 7.26 11.19
N SER A 433 -6.74 5.95 11.29
CA SER A 433 -6.14 4.96 10.40
C SER A 433 -7.19 4.03 9.78
N PRO A 434 -7.00 3.62 8.50
CA PRO A 434 -7.81 2.61 7.82
C PRO A 434 -7.43 1.17 8.18
N ALA A 435 -6.35 0.96 8.94
CA ALA A 435 -5.91 -0.38 9.32
C ALA A 435 -6.90 -1.02 10.32
N GLN A 436 -7.13 -2.33 10.19
CA GLN A 436 -7.93 -3.10 11.15
C GLN A 436 -7.30 -3.13 12.54
N GLU A 437 -5.97 -3.17 12.61
CA GLU A 437 -5.22 -3.09 13.86
C GLU A 437 -4.19 -1.97 13.74
N PRO A 438 -4.59 -0.72 14.05
CA PRO A 438 -3.71 0.42 13.91
C PRO A 438 -2.64 0.42 15.00
N ALA A 439 -1.37 0.59 14.59
CA ALA A 439 -0.28 0.82 15.53
C ALA A 439 -0.32 2.26 16.06
N LEU A 440 0.12 2.46 17.31
CA LEU A 440 0.28 3.79 17.88
C LEU A 440 1.19 4.66 16.99
N PRO A 441 0.84 5.95 16.79
CA PRO A 441 -0.14 6.73 17.52
C PRO A 441 -1.53 6.75 16.87
N PHE A 442 -1.81 5.88 15.90
CA PHE A 442 -3.06 5.91 15.14
C PHE A 442 -4.16 5.05 15.77
N PHE A 443 -5.41 5.35 15.43
CA PHE A 443 -6.60 4.70 15.97
C PHE A 443 -7.69 4.52 14.91
N GLU A 444 -8.58 3.56 15.14
CA GLU A 444 -9.78 3.39 14.31
C GLU A 444 -10.72 4.61 14.41
N ARG A 445 -11.49 4.85 13.36
CA ARG A 445 -12.41 6.00 13.26
C ARG A 445 -13.40 6.08 14.42
N GLY A 446 -13.92 4.95 14.90
CA GLY A 446 -14.88 4.90 16.01
C GLY A 446 -14.27 5.33 17.35
N VAL A 447 -13.00 4.98 17.59
CA VAL A 447 -12.26 5.43 18.78
C VAL A 447 -12.02 6.94 18.72
N ILE A 448 -11.66 7.46 17.54
CA ILE A 448 -11.49 8.90 17.34
C ILE A 448 -12.81 9.67 17.53
N ALA A 449 -13.92 9.19 16.96
CA ALA A 449 -15.23 9.81 17.13
C ALA A 449 -15.64 9.86 18.61
N LYS A 450 -15.46 8.74 19.34
CA LYS A 450 -15.72 8.67 20.78
C LYS A 450 -14.83 9.63 21.58
N ALA A 451 -13.54 9.72 21.25
CA ALA A 451 -12.61 10.64 21.91
C ALA A 451 -13.01 12.11 21.70
N ILE A 452 -13.41 12.48 20.48
CA ILE A 452 -13.90 13.83 20.20
C ILE A 452 -15.20 14.10 20.98
N GLN A 453 -16.13 13.14 21.03
CA GLN A 453 -17.33 13.25 21.84
C GLN A 453 -16.99 13.48 23.32
N THR A 454 -16.04 12.72 23.89
CA THR A 454 -15.57 12.91 25.27
C THR A 454 -14.94 14.28 25.50
N ALA A 455 -14.20 14.83 24.54
CA ALA A 455 -13.63 16.18 24.65
C ALA A 455 -14.72 17.27 24.63
N VAL A 456 -15.78 17.07 23.85
CA VAL A 456 -16.85 18.05 23.65
C VAL A 456 -17.92 18.00 24.74
N ASP A 457 -18.26 16.80 25.23
CA ASP A 457 -19.34 16.55 26.21
C ASP A 457 -18.88 16.52 27.67
N ASP A 458 -17.69 17.06 27.92
CA ASP A 458 -16.98 17.18 29.21
C ASP A 458 -16.21 15.92 29.62
N PHE A 459 -14.88 16.05 29.64
CA PHE A 459 -13.87 14.98 29.77
C PHE A 459 -13.94 14.19 31.11
N LEU A 460 -14.64 14.69 32.14
CA LEU A 460 -14.55 14.14 33.52
C LEU A 460 -15.85 13.94 34.29
N GLU A 461 -16.98 14.50 33.86
CA GLU A 461 -18.25 14.40 34.62
C GLU A 461 -19.24 13.34 34.08
N GLY A 462 -18.88 12.63 33.01
CA GLY A 462 -19.75 11.61 32.42
C GLY A 462 -19.58 10.25 33.09
N ASP A 463 -20.58 9.78 33.83
CA ASP A 463 -20.78 8.34 34.07
C ASP A 463 -20.72 7.63 32.70
N CYS A 464 -19.86 6.60 32.57
CA CYS A 464 -19.66 5.84 31.33
C CYS A 464 -20.97 5.27 30.73
N ASP A 465 -22.06 5.24 31.50
CA ASP A 465 -23.39 4.80 31.09
C ASP A 465 -24.14 5.81 30.20
N GLN A 466 -23.71 7.08 30.13
CA GLN A 466 -24.26 8.09 29.20
C GLN A 466 -23.76 7.95 27.75
N ALA A 467 -22.77 7.09 27.49
CA ALA A 467 -22.22 6.82 26.16
C ALA A 467 -23.25 6.26 25.15
N ARG A 468 -24.45 5.86 25.61
CA ARG A 468 -25.53 5.36 24.76
C ARG A 468 -26.39 6.45 24.09
N ASN A 469 -26.30 7.71 24.52
CA ASN A 469 -27.26 8.77 24.12
C ASN A 469 -26.74 9.76 23.06
N GLY A 470 -25.68 9.43 22.32
CA GLY A 470 -25.14 10.29 21.26
C GLY A 470 -24.49 11.57 21.78
N LEU A 471 -23.91 12.35 20.86
CA LEU A 471 -23.23 13.62 21.15
C LEU A 471 -24.23 14.69 21.60
N VAL A 472 -24.03 15.27 22.79
CA VAL A 472 -24.87 16.35 23.33
C VAL A 472 -24.40 17.72 22.84
N ASP A 473 -23.10 17.89 22.65
CA ASP A 473 -22.40 19.15 22.36
C ASP A 473 -22.69 20.24 23.41
N ARG A 474 -22.45 19.92 24.69
CA ARG A 474 -22.72 20.82 25.83
C ARG A 474 -22.03 22.18 25.71
N LEU A 475 -20.88 22.21 25.04
CA LEU A 475 -20.09 23.42 24.81
C LEU A 475 -20.54 24.24 23.58
N GLU A 476 -21.56 23.78 22.85
CA GLU A 476 -22.01 24.35 21.56
C GLU A 476 -20.83 24.56 20.59
N PHE A 477 -19.88 23.63 20.59
CA PHE A 477 -18.66 23.74 19.80
C PHE A 477 -18.94 23.38 18.33
N LEU A 478 -19.77 22.36 18.07
CA LEU A 478 -20.04 21.84 16.72
C LEU A 478 -21.10 22.65 15.98
N ARG A 479 -21.01 23.98 16.08
CA ARG A 479 -21.78 24.92 15.26
C ARG A 479 -21.32 24.87 13.80
N PRO A 480 -22.20 25.20 12.84
CA PRO A 480 -21.90 25.04 11.40
C PRO A 480 -20.60 25.71 10.92
N ASP A 481 -20.21 26.86 11.50
CA ASP A 481 -18.97 27.56 11.17
C ASP A 481 -17.72 26.74 11.57
N ARG A 482 -17.73 26.14 12.76
CA ARG A 482 -16.63 25.31 13.26
C ARG A 482 -16.53 23.98 12.53
N VAL A 483 -17.69 23.36 12.26
CA VAL A 483 -17.76 22.15 11.45
C VAL A 483 -17.18 22.42 10.05
N PHE A 484 -17.57 23.52 9.42
CA PHE A 484 -17.04 23.89 8.11
C PHE A 484 -15.53 24.12 8.14
N MET A 485 -14.99 24.79 9.18
CA MET A 485 -13.53 24.95 9.34
C MET A 485 -12.79 23.61 9.48
N LEU A 486 -13.35 22.65 10.21
CA LEU A 486 -12.77 21.30 10.33
C LEU A 486 -12.81 20.55 9.00
N LEU A 487 -13.93 20.61 8.28
CA LEU A 487 -14.07 20.01 6.96
C LEU A 487 -13.12 20.66 5.94
N LEU A 488 -12.92 21.97 6.00
CA LEU A 488 -11.99 22.68 5.13
C LEU A 488 -10.55 22.20 5.38
N ARG A 489 -10.17 22.00 6.65
CA ARG A 489 -8.84 21.48 6.99
C ARG A 489 -8.64 20.05 6.52
N LEU A 490 -9.66 19.18 6.68
CA LEU A 490 -9.62 17.82 6.16
C LEU A 490 -9.52 17.81 4.64
N HIS A 491 -10.26 18.68 3.95
CA HIS A 491 -10.19 18.79 2.51
C HIS A 491 -8.79 19.21 2.04
N GLU A 492 -8.17 20.20 2.69
CA GLU A 492 -6.79 20.61 2.44
C GLU A 492 -5.80 19.44 2.64
N ASP A 493 -5.98 18.63 3.68
CA ASP A 493 -5.13 17.45 3.93
C ASP A 493 -5.33 16.37 2.85
N ILE A 494 -6.57 16.16 2.37
CA ILE A 494 -6.89 15.24 1.26
C ILE A 494 -6.26 15.72 -0.06
N GLU A 495 -6.35 17.02 -0.37
CA GLU A 495 -5.76 17.59 -1.59
C GLU A 495 -4.22 17.55 -1.57
N ASN A 496 -3.61 17.73 -0.39
CA ASN A 496 -2.15 17.64 -0.25
C ASN A 496 -1.62 16.20 -0.35
N ALA A 497 -2.44 15.20 -0.03
CA ALA A 497 -2.11 13.80 -0.17
C ALA A 497 -2.21 13.35 -1.63
N VAL A 498 -1.08 13.30 -2.35
CA VAL A 498 -1.05 12.90 -3.76
C VAL A 498 -1.27 11.39 -3.92
N ASN A 499 -0.69 10.59 -3.02
CA ASN A 499 -0.82 9.13 -3.04
C ASN A 499 -2.18 8.71 -2.45
N HIS A 500 -2.89 7.80 -3.12
CA HIS A 500 -4.18 7.26 -2.67
C HIS A 500 -4.10 6.64 -1.27
N CYS A 501 -2.99 5.99 -0.91
CA CYS A 501 -2.82 5.41 0.43
C CYS A 501 -2.89 6.48 1.52
N HIS A 502 -2.27 7.64 1.30
CA HIS A 502 -2.29 8.74 2.27
C HIS A 502 -3.66 9.42 2.32
N ARG A 503 -4.34 9.54 1.16
CA ARG A 503 -5.73 10.05 1.09
C ARG A 503 -6.69 9.17 1.89
N LEU A 504 -6.45 7.86 1.95
CA LEU A 504 -7.28 6.90 2.69
C LEU A 504 -7.37 7.26 4.18
N HIS A 505 -6.25 7.62 4.83
CA HIS A 505 -6.25 8.07 6.23
C HIS A 505 -7.12 9.30 6.44
N HIS A 506 -7.03 10.30 5.56
CA HIS A 506 -7.81 11.53 5.67
C HIS A 506 -9.30 11.32 5.34
N LEU A 507 -9.63 10.38 4.46
CA LEU A 507 -11.01 9.98 4.19
C LEU A 507 -11.62 9.19 5.35
N GLU A 508 -10.86 8.35 6.04
CA GLU A 508 -11.32 7.73 7.29
C GLU A 508 -11.56 8.77 8.39
N ALA A 509 -10.73 9.81 8.47
CA ALA A 509 -10.96 10.94 9.37
C ALA A 509 -12.26 11.70 9.02
N LEU A 510 -12.56 11.86 7.72
CA LEU A 510 -13.87 12.35 7.27
C LEU A 510 -15.01 11.41 7.70
N GLY A 511 -14.78 10.09 7.67
CA GLY A 511 -15.71 9.10 8.21
C GLY A 511 -15.99 9.30 9.70
N ALA A 512 -14.95 9.50 10.51
CA ALA A 512 -15.10 9.83 11.94
C ALA A 512 -15.92 11.12 12.14
N MET A 513 -15.72 12.14 11.29
CA MET A 513 -16.55 13.35 11.30
C MET A 513 -18.02 13.09 10.93
N VAL A 514 -18.30 12.25 9.94
CA VAL A 514 -19.68 11.88 9.56
C VAL A 514 -20.37 11.16 10.72
N GLU A 515 -19.69 10.22 11.37
CA GLU A 515 -20.21 9.50 12.55
C GLU A 515 -20.46 10.44 13.73
N LEU A 516 -19.55 11.38 13.99
CA LEU A 516 -19.67 12.36 15.07
C LEU A 516 -20.81 13.35 14.84
N LEU A 517 -20.97 13.83 13.61
CA LEU A 517 -21.98 14.85 13.27
C LEU A 517 -23.41 14.28 13.32
N ASP A 518 -23.58 12.99 12.99
CA ASP A 518 -24.87 12.30 12.97
C ASP A 518 -25.97 13.16 12.27
N HIS A 519 -27.05 13.53 12.95
CA HIS A 519 -28.11 14.38 12.38
C HIS A 519 -27.61 15.75 11.86
N ARG A 520 -26.49 16.29 12.35
CA ARG A 520 -25.93 17.57 11.88
C ARG A 520 -25.33 17.50 10.48
N VAL A 521 -25.15 16.29 9.94
CA VAL A 521 -24.80 16.09 8.54
C VAL A 521 -25.88 16.66 7.61
N THR A 522 -27.15 16.69 8.04
CA THR A 522 -28.25 17.21 7.21
C THR A 522 -28.28 18.75 7.10
N VAL A 523 -27.37 19.46 7.77
CA VAL A 523 -27.20 20.90 7.56
C VAL A 523 -26.78 21.14 6.10
N PRO A 524 -27.50 21.99 5.33
CA PRO A 524 -27.30 22.06 3.87
C PRO A 524 -25.87 22.40 3.41
N SER A 525 -25.15 23.25 4.13
CA SER A 525 -23.74 23.57 3.81
C SER A 525 -22.81 22.40 4.12
N THR A 526 -23.00 21.75 5.26
CA THR A 526 -22.23 20.59 5.72
C THR A 526 -22.41 19.40 4.77
N CYS A 527 -23.66 19.03 4.47
CA CYS A 527 -24.00 17.93 3.57
C CYS A 527 -23.34 18.12 2.20
N ARG A 528 -23.60 19.28 1.57
CA ARG A 528 -23.08 19.58 0.22
C ARG A 528 -21.56 19.51 0.17
N TYR A 529 -20.88 19.97 1.22
CA TYR A 529 -19.42 19.98 1.24
C TYR A 529 -18.83 18.57 1.50
N ILE A 530 -19.44 17.77 2.38
CA ILE A 530 -19.04 16.36 2.57
C ILE A 530 -19.23 15.58 1.26
N VAL A 531 -20.40 15.71 0.63
CA VAL A 531 -20.69 15.07 -0.67
C VAL A 531 -19.67 15.53 -1.72
N HIS A 532 -19.35 16.82 -1.78
CA HIS A 532 -18.35 17.34 -2.70
C HIS A 532 -16.98 16.67 -2.54
N ILE A 533 -16.46 16.58 -1.31
CA ILE A 533 -15.16 15.93 -1.02
C ILE A 533 -15.18 14.45 -1.45
N LEU A 534 -16.27 13.74 -1.17
CA LEU A 534 -16.43 12.33 -1.53
C LEU A 534 -16.52 12.14 -3.05
N LEU A 535 -17.28 12.96 -3.76
CA LEU A 535 -17.43 12.87 -5.22
C LEU A 535 -16.15 13.25 -5.99
N GLN A 536 -15.28 14.08 -5.41
CA GLN A 536 -13.95 14.33 -5.97
C GLN A 536 -13.01 13.13 -5.80
N SER A 537 -13.24 12.29 -4.80
CA SER A 537 -12.37 11.14 -4.48
C SER A 537 -12.87 9.80 -5.04
N VAL A 538 -14.17 9.67 -5.32
CA VAL A 538 -14.81 8.42 -5.79
C VAL A 538 -14.34 7.94 -7.17
N GLY A 539 -13.74 8.83 -7.98
CA GLY A 539 -13.19 8.46 -9.29
C GLY A 539 -11.90 7.64 -9.22
N GLU A 540 -11.23 7.60 -8.06
CA GLU A 540 -10.03 6.78 -7.88
C GLU A 540 -10.43 5.35 -7.44
N PRO A 541 -10.12 4.29 -8.22
CA PRO A 541 -10.60 2.93 -7.95
C PRO A 541 -10.24 2.41 -6.54
N LEU A 542 -9.06 2.79 -6.04
CA LEU A 542 -8.56 2.35 -4.73
C LEU A 542 -9.24 3.06 -3.56
N LEU A 543 -9.92 4.20 -3.79
CA LEU A 543 -10.66 4.97 -2.78
C LEU A 543 -12.17 4.77 -2.89
N GLN A 544 -12.63 4.27 -4.02
CA GLN A 544 -14.04 4.22 -4.40
C GLN A 544 -14.91 3.47 -3.38
N ARG A 545 -14.47 2.30 -2.91
CA ARG A 545 -15.20 1.52 -1.90
C ARG A 545 -15.44 2.32 -0.62
N LEU A 546 -14.42 3.01 -0.11
CA LEU A 546 -14.56 3.86 1.08
C LEU A 546 -15.50 5.02 0.79
N CYS A 547 -15.34 5.70 -0.35
CA CYS A 547 -16.20 6.84 -0.71
C CYS A 547 -17.68 6.42 -0.82
N CYS A 548 -17.97 5.30 -1.47
CA CYS A 548 -19.33 4.74 -1.58
C CYS A 548 -19.89 4.34 -0.20
N SER A 549 -19.06 3.74 0.66
CA SER A 549 -19.47 3.42 2.04
C SER A 549 -19.83 4.68 2.83
N LEU A 550 -19.00 5.72 2.76
CA LEU A 550 -19.24 7.01 3.44
C LEU A 550 -20.47 7.74 2.90
N LEU A 551 -20.66 7.74 1.57
CA LEU A 551 -21.90 8.25 0.96
C LEU A 551 -23.11 7.48 1.50
N GLY A 552 -23.04 6.14 1.54
CA GLY A 552 -24.08 5.29 2.11
C GLY A 552 -24.36 5.59 3.59
N SER A 553 -23.34 5.96 4.38
CA SER A 553 -23.50 6.42 5.76
C SER A 553 -24.18 7.79 5.86
N VAL A 554 -23.85 8.73 4.96
CA VAL A 554 -24.57 10.01 4.87
C VAL A 554 -26.05 9.75 4.54
N MET A 555 -26.35 8.84 3.62
CA MET A 555 -27.72 8.49 3.25
C MET A 555 -28.52 7.88 4.40
N SER A 556 -27.90 7.02 5.20
CA SER A 556 -28.59 6.40 6.34
C SER A 556 -28.97 7.42 7.43
N VAL A 557 -28.29 8.58 7.51
CA VAL A 557 -28.72 9.70 8.37
C VAL A 557 -30.06 10.28 7.90
N PHE A 558 -30.22 10.47 6.58
CA PHE A 558 -31.47 10.98 5.99
C PHE A 558 -32.63 9.99 6.18
N GLU A 559 -32.37 8.68 6.01
CA GLU A 559 -33.35 7.62 6.24
C GLU A 559 -33.85 7.59 7.70
N ARG A 560 -32.96 7.84 8.67
CA ARG A 560 -33.29 7.91 10.10
C ARG A 560 -34.04 9.18 10.50
N SER A 561 -33.97 10.25 9.70
CA SER A 561 -34.55 11.56 10.02
C SER A 561 -35.32 12.19 8.84
N PRO A 562 -36.41 11.56 8.36
CA PRO A 562 -37.15 12.04 7.20
C PRO A 562 -37.96 13.30 7.54
N THR A 563 -37.52 14.44 7.02
CA THR A 563 -38.26 15.72 7.04
C THR A 563 -38.38 16.26 5.61
N ALA A 564 -39.38 17.10 5.33
CA ALA A 564 -39.55 17.67 3.99
C ALA A 564 -38.30 18.45 3.52
N GLU A 565 -37.63 19.16 4.44
CA GLU A 565 -36.38 19.88 4.18
C GLU A 565 -35.21 18.92 3.90
N ASN A 566 -35.08 17.85 4.69
CA ASN A 566 -34.07 16.82 4.48
C ASN A 566 -34.29 16.08 3.16
N SER A 567 -35.53 15.77 2.79
CA SER A 567 -35.88 15.16 1.51
C SER A 567 -35.58 16.07 0.32
N ALA A 568 -35.84 17.37 0.44
CA ALA A 568 -35.49 18.34 -0.60
C ALA A 568 -33.97 18.46 -0.77
N LEU A 569 -33.22 18.57 0.34
CA LEU A 569 -31.76 18.61 0.32
C LEU A 569 -31.16 17.34 -0.29
N LEU A 570 -31.67 16.16 0.08
CA LEU A 570 -31.23 14.90 -0.51
C LEU A 570 -31.51 14.89 -2.01
N GLY A 571 -32.72 15.31 -2.42
CA GLY A 571 -33.11 15.47 -3.83
C GLY A 571 -32.12 16.32 -4.64
N ASP A 572 -31.67 17.45 -4.08
CA ASP A 572 -30.65 18.30 -4.71
C ASP A 572 -29.30 17.58 -4.91
N GLN A 573 -28.95 16.65 -4.03
CA GLN A 573 -27.67 15.92 -4.08
C GLN A 573 -27.73 14.62 -4.89
N LEU A 574 -28.92 14.07 -5.15
CA LEU A 574 -29.06 12.82 -5.90
C LEU A 574 -28.50 12.92 -7.32
N GLN A 575 -28.81 14.01 -8.04
CA GLN A 575 -28.33 14.20 -9.41
C GLN A 575 -26.79 14.17 -9.51
N PRO A 576 -26.02 14.98 -8.75
CA PRO A 576 -24.57 14.94 -8.84
C PRO A 576 -23.97 13.61 -8.36
N ILE A 577 -24.56 12.98 -7.32
CA ILE A 577 -24.09 11.67 -6.84
C ILE A 577 -24.27 10.60 -7.92
N VAL A 578 -25.49 10.42 -8.43
CA VAL A 578 -25.81 9.39 -9.43
C VAL A 578 -25.01 9.64 -10.71
N SER A 579 -24.93 10.89 -11.18
CA SER A 579 -24.14 11.23 -12.38
C SER A 579 -22.67 10.83 -12.23
N LYS A 580 -22.06 11.09 -11.08
CA LYS A 580 -20.66 10.74 -10.84
C LYS A 580 -20.47 9.22 -10.71
N LEU A 581 -21.36 8.53 -9.99
CA LEU A 581 -21.28 7.06 -9.86
C LEU A 581 -21.43 6.36 -11.21
N VAL A 582 -22.37 6.80 -12.05
CA VAL A 582 -22.53 6.28 -13.42
C VAL A 582 -21.26 6.52 -14.25
N SER A 583 -20.63 7.69 -14.13
CA SER A 583 -19.35 7.94 -14.83
C SER A 583 -18.25 6.96 -14.41
N CYS A 584 -18.16 6.61 -13.11
CA CYS A 584 -17.20 5.61 -12.63
C CYS A 584 -17.51 4.23 -13.21
N CYS A 585 -18.79 3.82 -13.26
CA CYS A 585 -19.18 2.54 -13.87
C CYS A 585 -18.82 2.48 -15.37
N MET A 586 -18.98 3.60 -16.09
CA MET A 586 -18.64 3.68 -17.51
C MET A 586 -17.12 3.60 -17.77
N GLU A 587 -16.32 4.20 -16.89
CA GLU A 587 -14.85 4.12 -16.93
C GLU A 587 -14.37 2.68 -16.64
N GLU A 588 -14.90 2.05 -15.59
CA GLU A 588 -14.63 0.63 -15.27
C GLU A 588 -14.99 -0.30 -16.42
N ALA A 589 -16.16 -0.07 -17.03
CA ALA A 589 -16.64 -0.78 -18.19
C ALA A 589 -15.66 -0.67 -19.38
N ALA A 590 -15.22 0.54 -19.71
CA ALA A 590 -14.29 0.78 -20.81
C ALA A 590 -12.93 0.09 -20.61
N ASP A 591 -12.42 0.07 -19.38
CA ASP A 591 -11.21 -0.66 -19.03
C ASP A 591 -11.36 -2.18 -19.23
N ILE A 592 -12.51 -2.76 -18.87
CA ILE A 592 -12.80 -4.18 -19.09
C ILE A 592 -12.89 -4.52 -20.59
N ALA A 593 -13.51 -3.67 -21.41
CA ALA A 593 -13.58 -3.91 -22.86
C ALA A 593 -12.20 -3.86 -23.54
N LEU A 594 -11.31 -2.96 -23.11
CA LEU A 594 -9.93 -2.89 -23.61
C LEU A 594 -9.09 -4.13 -23.27
N ASP A 595 -9.48 -4.87 -22.23
CA ASP A 595 -8.84 -6.12 -21.80
C ASP A 595 -9.46 -7.38 -22.45
N SER A 596 -10.56 -7.24 -23.21
CA SER A 596 -11.19 -8.35 -23.93
C SER A 596 -10.57 -8.56 -25.32
N PRO A 597 -10.12 -9.78 -25.69
CA PRO A 597 -9.68 -10.06 -27.05
C PRO A 597 -10.89 -10.07 -27.99
N GLU A 598 -10.92 -9.16 -28.96
CA GLU A 598 -11.95 -9.10 -30.01
C GLU A 598 -12.16 -10.49 -30.63
N SER A 599 -13.36 -11.04 -30.41
CA SER A 599 -13.80 -12.32 -30.96
C SER A 599 -13.99 -12.20 -32.47
N HIS A 600 -13.09 -12.81 -33.24
CA HIS A 600 -13.36 -13.11 -34.65
C HIS A 600 -14.40 -14.24 -34.75
N ASN A 601 -15.48 -13.95 -35.46
CA ASN A 601 -16.55 -14.85 -35.88
C ASN A 601 -16.03 -16.17 -36.48
N ILE A 602 -16.46 -17.33 -35.94
CA ILE A 602 -16.67 -18.56 -36.72
C ILE A 602 -17.96 -19.22 -36.23
N GLU A 603 -18.86 -19.47 -37.18
CA GLU A 603 -20.20 -20.05 -37.03
C GLU A 603 -20.19 -21.53 -36.62
N SER A 604 -21.19 -21.88 -35.82
CA SER A 604 -21.97 -23.14 -35.73
C SER A 604 -21.30 -24.52 -35.90
N GLN A 605 -21.43 -25.34 -34.85
CA GLN A 605 -22.01 -26.70 -34.79
C GLN A 605 -21.46 -27.33 -33.49
N GLY A 606 -22.25 -27.56 -32.43
CA GLY A 606 -23.29 -28.56 -32.39
C GLY A 606 -22.70 -29.88 -31.90
N ASP A 607 -22.59 -30.07 -30.58
CA ASP A 607 -22.96 -31.32 -29.92
C ASP A 607 -22.82 -31.26 -28.39
N THR A 608 -23.89 -31.70 -27.75
CA THR A 608 -24.11 -31.84 -26.31
C THR A 608 -23.47 -33.12 -25.77
N CYS A 609 -22.68 -33.04 -24.69
CA CYS A 609 -22.63 -34.10 -23.68
C CYS A 609 -22.09 -33.55 -22.36
N GLY A 610 -22.85 -33.75 -21.28
CA GLY A 610 -22.54 -33.23 -19.95
C GLY A 610 -21.63 -34.13 -19.12
N MET A 611 -20.95 -33.51 -18.16
CA MET A 611 -20.82 -34.03 -16.80
C MET A 611 -20.56 -32.86 -15.85
N GLU A 612 -21.40 -32.81 -14.82
CA GLU A 612 -21.36 -31.89 -13.69
C GLU A 612 -20.16 -32.20 -12.78
N SER A 613 -19.39 -31.18 -12.40
CA SER A 613 -18.76 -30.95 -11.09
C SER A 613 -17.54 -30.04 -11.22
N LEU A 614 -17.80 -28.74 -11.43
CA LEU A 614 -16.81 -27.69 -11.21
C LEU A 614 -17.51 -26.37 -10.83
N GLY A 615 -18.49 -26.48 -9.94
CA GLY A 615 -19.05 -25.33 -9.23
C GLY A 615 -18.31 -25.23 -7.91
N ASP A 616 -17.38 -24.28 -7.80
CA ASP A 616 -17.07 -23.58 -6.54
C ASP A 616 -15.97 -22.50 -6.69
N PHE A 617 -15.21 -22.47 -7.79
CA PHE A 617 -14.20 -21.40 -8.01
C PHE A 617 -14.60 -20.27 -8.95
N LYS A 618 -15.73 -20.37 -9.66
CA LYS A 618 -16.26 -19.31 -10.53
C LYS A 618 -17.27 -18.39 -9.85
N ALA A 619 -17.71 -18.74 -8.64
CA ALA A 619 -18.76 -18.01 -7.93
C ALA A 619 -18.27 -16.75 -7.18
N GLN A 620 -16.96 -16.51 -7.06
CA GLN A 620 -16.42 -15.33 -6.37
C GLN A 620 -15.90 -14.22 -7.30
N ALA A 621 -15.76 -14.48 -8.60
CA ALA A 621 -15.34 -13.47 -9.58
C ALA A 621 -16.51 -12.78 -10.30
N THR A 622 -17.75 -13.26 -10.12
CA THR A 622 -18.95 -12.72 -10.79
C THR A 622 -20.08 -12.35 -9.81
N THR A 623 -19.80 -12.18 -8.52
CA THR A 623 -20.83 -11.90 -7.50
C THR A 623 -20.55 -10.72 -6.57
N SER A 624 -19.38 -10.05 -6.64
CA SER A 624 -19.24 -8.74 -5.99
C SER A 624 -19.61 -7.66 -7.00
N SER A 625 -20.84 -7.16 -6.94
CA SER A 625 -21.24 -5.90 -7.56
C SER A 625 -20.20 -4.80 -7.28
N SER A 626 -19.90 -3.95 -8.26
CA SER A 626 -18.96 -2.86 -8.00
C SER A 626 -19.55 -1.90 -6.95
N PRO A 627 -18.73 -1.29 -6.06
CA PRO A 627 -19.25 -0.42 -4.99
C PRO A 627 -20.15 0.73 -5.49
N PRO A 628 -19.91 1.35 -6.66
CA PRO A 628 -20.85 2.30 -7.25
C PRO A 628 -22.18 1.67 -7.61
N ILE A 629 -22.20 0.46 -8.19
CA ILE A 629 -23.42 -0.26 -8.55
C ILE A 629 -24.24 -0.58 -7.30
N GLU A 630 -23.62 -1.09 -6.23
CA GLU A 630 -24.29 -1.38 -4.95
C GLU A 630 -24.99 -0.14 -4.38
N LEU A 631 -24.30 1.01 -4.42
CA LEU A 631 -24.85 2.27 -3.93
C LEU A 631 -25.97 2.79 -4.84
N ILE A 632 -25.84 2.66 -6.16
CA ILE A 632 -26.91 3.04 -7.10
C ILE A 632 -28.13 2.13 -6.92
N GLU A 633 -27.95 0.82 -6.74
CA GLU A 633 -29.05 -0.11 -6.47
C GLU A 633 -29.77 0.27 -5.18
N ARG A 634 -29.03 0.56 -4.11
CA ARG A 634 -29.62 1.08 -2.85
C ARG A 634 -30.40 2.38 -3.06
N LEU A 635 -29.90 3.28 -3.91
CA LEU A 635 -30.55 4.54 -4.27
C LEU A 635 -31.85 4.38 -5.06
N THR A 636 -32.09 3.19 -5.62
CA THR A 636 -33.11 2.96 -6.66
C THR A 636 -34.06 1.80 -6.36
N VAL A 637 -34.03 1.26 -5.13
CA VAL A 637 -34.88 0.15 -4.67
C VAL A 637 -36.37 0.41 -4.94
N ASP A 638 -36.83 1.67 -4.88
CA ASP A 638 -38.22 2.08 -5.17
C ASP A 638 -38.36 2.90 -6.48
N ALA A 639 -37.35 2.88 -7.36
CA ALA A 639 -37.37 3.65 -8.59
C ALA A 639 -38.35 3.09 -9.62
N SER A 640 -38.79 3.95 -10.55
CA SER A 640 -39.73 3.56 -11.60
C SER A 640 -39.21 2.36 -12.42
N PRO A 641 -40.09 1.53 -12.99
CA PRO A 641 -39.70 0.35 -13.77
C PRO A 641 -38.68 0.63 -14.89
N SER A 642 -38.73 1.84 -15.46
CA SER A 642 -37.79 2.36 -16.46
C SER A 642 -36.36 2.58 -15.95
N LEU A 643 -36.18 2.99 -14.68
CA LEU A 643 -34.84 3.13 -14.09
C LEU A 643 -34.28 1.75 -13.68
N GLN A 644 -35.15 0.84 -13.22
CA GLN A 644 -34.77 -0.56 -12.97
C GLN A 644 -34.34 -1.27 -14.25
N GLU A 645 -34.93 -0.94 -15.40
CA GLU A 645 -34.53 -1.44 -16.71
C GLU A 645 -33.16 -0.87 -17.14
N TYR A 646 -32.87 0.41 -16.87
CA TYR A 646 -31.55 1.02 -17.08
C TYR A 646 -30.45 0.42 -16.20
N LEU A 647 -30.74 0.08 -14.94
CA LEU A 647 -29.78 -0.58 -14.05
C LEU A 647 -29.51 -2.03 -14.45
N LYS A 648 -30.54 -2.73 -14.95
CA LYS A 648 -30.36 -4.04 -15.59
C LYS A 648 -29.44 -3.96 -16.81
N VAL A 649 -29.48 -2.87 -17.57
CA VAL A 649 -28.57 -2.59 -18.70
C VAL A 649 -27.13 -2.36 -18.21
N LEU A 650 -26.91 -1.68 -17.09
CA LEU A 650 -25.59 -1.49 -16.48
C LEU A 650 -24.99 -2.78 -15.90
N ASN A 651 -25.83 -3.72 -15.45
CA ASN A 651 -25.43 -5.07 -15.03
C ASN A 651 -25.21 -6.05 -16.22
N MET A 652 -25.32 -5.61 -17.48
CA MET A 652 -25.05 -6.45 -18.66
C MET A 652 -23.58 -6.35 -19.13
N PRO A 653 -23.04 -7.41 -19.78
CA PRO A 653 -21.75 -7.31 -20.48
C PRO A 653 -21.77 -6.17 -21.50
N LEU A 654 -20.66 -5.44 -21.60
CA LEU A 654 -20.52 -4.13 -22.29
C LEU A 654 -21.09 -4.07 -23.70
N SER A 655 -21.04 -5.18 -24.44
CA SER A 655 -21.55 -5.28 -25.80
C SER A 655 -23.03 -4.94 -25.91
N THR A 656 -23.79 -5.12 -24.83
CA THR A 656 -25.24 -4.90 -24.78
C THR A 656 -25.58 -3.55 -24.16
N ALA A 657 -24.77 -3.06 -23.21
CA ALA A 657 -24.96 -1.77 -22.54
C ALA A 657 -24.74 -0.57 -23.49
N MET A 658 -23.77 -0.67 -24.41
CA MET A 658 -23.50 0.40 -25.39
C MET A 658 -24.65 0.62 -26.37
N THR A 659 -25.39 -0.43 -26.73
CA THR A 659 -26.53 -0.34 -27.68
C THR A 659 -27.75 0.34 -27.05
N CYS A 660 -27.89 0.28 -25.72
CA CYS A 660 -29.02 0.90 -25.00
C CYS A 660 -28.72 2.33 -24.52
N CYS A 661 -27.46 2.72 -24.31
CA CYS A 661 -27.12 4.07 -23.85
C CYS A 661 -27.20 5.13 -24.97
N VAL A 662 -27.09 4.73 -26.24
CA VAL A 662 -27.17 5.65 -27.40
C VAL A 662 -28.61 6.09 -27.70
N SER A 663 -29.62 5.44 -27.14
CA SER A 663 -31.03 5.74 -27.39
C SER A 663 -31.70 6.63 -26.33
N LEU A 664 -30.97 7.08 -25.30
CA LEU A 664 -31.52 7.84 -24.15
C LEU A 664 -30.81 9.17 -23.84
N VAL A 665 -29.74 9.51 -24.57
CA VAL A 665 -29.25 10.91 -24.71
C VAL A 665 -29.96 11.54 -25.89
#